data_AF-A0A1G7RHC5-F1
#
_entry.id   AF-A0A1G7RHC5-F1
#
_cell.length_a   1.000
_cell.length_b   1.000
_cell.length_c   1.000
_cell.angle_alpha   90.00
_cell.angle_beta   90.00
_cell.angle_gamma   90.00
#
_symmetry.space_group_name_H-M   'P 1'
#
loop_
_entity.id
_entity.type
_entity.pdbx_description
1 polymer ?
#
loop_
_entity_poly.entity_id
_entity_poly.type
_entity_poly.pdbx_seq_one_letter_code
_entity_poly.pdbx_strand_id
1 'polypeptide(L)'
;METNSLNSLSQERLTPAQAYNIGDVIAYKVKSNYTSYCELIDEQTGITSYLQGTSKLVLSKGQIVKCRILAISEKHPKIELVDISDFEQNNDSLSEEKLTDLLSEREVSWNTKDFIKLLLTEEKEKSFEAQCHRWIQSLLNKKISLQTVRKDCSDLLELSELLNICSINERDFYQERLSLLIEQMDYYIFATELIRNEATEESVDTPSCFIDNLFEKLRVSGFVYQPNRKFNILSCLFLCKPDLMKHRIKELLDIICQKDIHIWEREPFCSALIKLLELYVRECDSKIDKIKDNRGIIDNNMLALAVQLKLMEKSGESGIADYRLNAARLCVLSSYLYSIRPEKFINAAYYNLFHSKAKFPAYSIQNVSTLPNYIFNLPCGNIDTINSFSRGNGRLLVSGEGIHLLAAAENDNLHPVFPTKLGLWKNLQVFLSSRTETSLSSIKANDITPYQYVWAEIEQELFDVKKKNIAIARNSKKRHRVDETVRITFTGQDEFDRNKYYCQIEDEIGGNGYIYVSDIVAYSVSTSLRHFYTADGSRLVFQAQIIGEEDELFHFSMVDDLKNYFSNDYYTFDEDIICSVGGKPNKYGMSPAITREGVSVSLRNASEFEGIDKNSIVVCRLNGAGTGTFHISCDIVDTYFYEFDLNTAFKRLMEECCVDKISKTITQQEEEQILKSDKLIDEAYVKEVIYMIDRMAQIDSEYVKSFNYLGFARVLCLLIGWESQAAYYKGRMDIIAMLHDFATNSKVDEEKLVQLENANAELFSNNVVLKEKFMQLQIVSFMDKAEHNASLFELANSNPSLNNLASLVLAYNITKANKLETCATDIHNKIITLLNLKGGETGLKLYGSGEETEEVEYKTSIVFCAESMQPDHEKQMDEILKVVDSFFNTRGGVLYIGVNNFGYGVGVEDDLNNPLFYGDKDKYIRAIVDAIAIKWGNDIATTYIKKIEFDRENTEKDVLAVEILPVPSGLPYNDMWYVRKAGSKRKLTAEQFAEYQRVSRIMVQPADEPLRIVPEEPVEQAQDAVSVSKPFISSKDDEVRTSRIRKNVLVDYEDPDNYVEPIALFKFLSGNKFKKIDSYDYDENSLLTLAVKDDEVKGYLVLGYENGHVVKIPVGELLEYTSREYSRNSESKLVYASLAQKDDAVLTISKEDKARPRVLMRADSLSNFEETRLMDGGELPYNEGLMGEILAYEVIPAKFVSEFEGVLNKPKTSLGYPDNALNSGIINRLHEWGIREI
;
A
#
# COMPACT_ATOMS: atom_id res chain seq x y z
N MET A 1 9.47 -16.99 62.76
CA MET A 1 8.81 -18.01 61.93
C MET A 1 8.51 -17.37 60.60
N GLU A 2 9.38 -17.72 59.65
CA GLU A 2 9.19 -17.91 58.20
C GLU A 2 8.31 -16.94 57.40
N THR A 3 9.04 -16.13 56.64
CA THR A 3 8.82 -15.65 55.28
C THR A 3 8.10 -16.64 54.35
N ASN A 4 7.16 -16.13 53.55
CA ASN A 4 7.03 -16.53 52.15
C ASN A 4 6.47 -15.38 51.30
N SER A 5 7.40 -14.79 50.54
CA SER A 5 7.24 -13.85 49.44
C SER A 5 6.95 -14.60 48.14
N LEU A 6 5.90 -14.22 47.42
CA LEU A 6 5.69 -14.60 46.02
C LEU A 6 5.93 -13.37 45.14
N ASN A 7 7.09 -13.36 44.49
CA ASN A 7 7.54 -12.36 43.52
C ASN A 7 6.77 -12.52 42.19
N SER A 8 6.17 -11.43 41.71
CA SER A 8 5.94 -11.22 40.28
C SER A 8 7.21 -10.64 39.65
N LEU A 9 8.08 -11.51 39.16
CA LEU A 9 9.26 -11.14 38.38
C LEU A 9 8.83 -10.78 36.95
N SER A 10 9.06 -9.53 36.55
CA SER A 10 9.28 -9.16 35.16
C SER A 10 10.49 -9.96 34.65
N GLN A 11 10.28 -10.90 33.72
CA GLN A 11 11.38 -11.61 33.07
C GLN A 11 12.18 -10.63 32.20
N GLU A 12 13.30 -10.14 32.73
CA GLU A 12 14.39 -9.63 31.89
C GLU A 12 14.80 -10.74 30.93
N ARG A 13 14.75 -10.49 29.61
CA ARG A 13 15.25 -11.46 28.62
C ARG A 13 16.75 -11.63 28.83
N LEU A 14 17.14 -12.82 29.28
CA LEU A 14 18.54 -13.20 29.44
C LEU A 14 19.27 -13.11 28.10
N THR A 15 20.48 -12.52 28.11
CA THR A 15 21.37 -12.56 26.94
C THR A 15 22.05 -13.93 26.84
N PRO A 16 22.51 -14.36 25.64
CA PRO A 16 23.25 -15.63 25.49
C PRO A 16 24.46 -15.75 26.44
N ALA A 17 25.12 -14.63 26.76
CA ALA A 17 26.25 -14.58 27.68
C ALA A 17 25.88 -14.73 29.16
N GLN A 18 24.61 -14.50 29.51
CA GLN A 18 24.09 -14.75 30.85
C GLN A 18 23.45 -16.13 30.98
N ALA A 19 23.02 -16.72 29.85
CA ALA A 19 22.25 -17.97 29.81
C ALA A 19 23.12 -19.23 29.68
N TYR A 20 24.31 -19.14 29.08
CA TYR A 20 25.10 -20.32 28.70
C TYR A 20 26.58 -20.19 29.06
N ASN A 21 27.26 -21.33 29.23
CA ASN A 21 28.72 -21.43 29.23
C ASN A 21 29.19 -22.25 28.01
N ILE A 22 30.40 -21.96 27.52
CA ILE A 22 31.03 -22.76 26.47
C ILE A 22 31.24 -24.19 26.97
N GLY A 23 30.75 -25.17 26.22
CA GLY A 23 30.78 -26.60 26.55
C GLY A 23 29.46 -27.16 27.12
N ASP A 24 28.49 -26.32 27.48
CA ASP A 24 27.19 -26.76 27.99
C ASP A 24 26.43 -27.56 26.93
N VAL A 25 25.70 -28.60 27.34
CA VAL A 25 24.78 -29.36 26.47
C VAL A 25 23.35 -28.99 26.81
N ILE A 26 22.69 -28.30 25.88
CA ILE A 26 21.36 -27.72 26.06
C ILE A 26 20.37 -28.44 25.13
N ALA A 27 19.16 -28.68 25.64
CA ALA A 27 18.06 -29.19 24.84
C ALA A 27 17.37 -28.02 24.12
N TYR A 28 17.41 -28.07 22.79
CA TYR A 28 16.80 -27.08 21.93
C TYR A 28 15.61 -27.68 21.18
N LYS A 29 14.57 -26.90 20.95
CA LYS A 29 13.46 -27.28 20.09
C LYS A 29 13.65 -26.72 18.69
N VAL A 30 13.47 -27.55 17.66
CA VAL A 30 13.55 -27.15 16.25
C VAL A 30 12.39 -26.21 15.94
N LYS A 31 12.69 -24.94 15.70
CA LYS A 31 11.71 -23.90 15.38
C LYS A 31 11.42 -23.86 13.88
N SER A 32 12.42 -24.03 13.03
CA SER A 32 12.27 -24.03 11.57
C SER A 32 13.43 -24.76 10.89
N ASN A 33 13.12 -25.49 9.81
CA ASN A 33 14.11 -26.22 9.01
C ASN A 33 14.41 -25.48 7.71
N TYR A 34 15.69 -25.39 7.37
CA TYR A 34 16.19 -24.84 6.11
C TYR A 34 17.15 -25.85 5.47
N THR A 35 17.44 -25.68 4.18
CA THR A 35 18.17 -26.66 3.36
C THR A 35 19.58 -26.98 3.88
N SER A 36 20.22 -26.06 4.59
CA SER A 36 21.60 -26.20 5.12
C SER A 36 21.73 -26.03 6.63
N TYR A 37 20.69 -25.58 7.32
CA TYR A 37 20.69 -25.35 8.78
C TYR A 37 19.28 -25.48 9.40
N CYS A 38 19.21 -25.65 10.72
CA CYS A 38 17.96 -25.61 11.48
C CYS A 38 17.98 -24.45 12.48
N GLU A 39 16.90 -23.67 12.52
CA GLU A 39 16.66 -22.71 13.60
C GLU A 39 16.13 -23.47 14.82
N LEU A 40 16.77 -23.26 15.95
CA LEU A 40 16.53 -23.90 17.21
C LEU A 40 16.13 -22.85 18.25
N ILE A 41 15.26 -23.19 19.20
CA ILE A 41 14.89 -22.33 20.32
C ILE A 41 15.02 -23.08 21.64
N ASP A 42 15.70 -22.46 22.61
CA ASP A 42 15.67 -22.92 23.99
C ASP A 42 14.39 -22.38 24.63
N GLU A 43 13.43 -23.26 24.90
CA GLU A 43 12.14 -22.88 25.47
C GLU A 43 12.25 -22.32 26.90
N GLN A 44 13.34 -22.57 27.62
CA GLN A 44 13.53 -22.08 29.00
C GLN A 44 14.00 -20.62 29.03
N THR A 45 14.84 -20.22 28.08
CA THR A 45 15.45 -18.88 28.03
C THR A 45 14.84 -18.00 26.94
N GLY A 46 14.15 -18.60 25.96
CA GLY A 46 13.61 -17.91 24.78
C GLY A 46 14.66 -17.54 23.74
N ILE A 47 15.91 -18.00 23.90
CA ILE A 47 17.03 -17.67 23.01
C ILE A 47 17.03 -18.60 21.80
N THR A 48 17.06 -18.01 20.60
CA THR A 48 17.19 -18.76 19.35
C THR A 48 18.66 -19.00 18.99
N SER A 49 18.94 -20.14 18.36
CA SER A 49 20.26 -20.58 17.93
C SER A 49 20.16 -21.29 16.58
N TYR A 50 21.28 -21.46 15.87
CA TYR A 50 21.28 -22.04 14.53
C TYR A 50 22.21 -23.24 14.48
N LEU A 51 21.66 -24.42 14.20
CA LEU A 51 22.42 -25.64 14.00
C LEU A 51 22.82 -25.76 12.53
N GLN A 52 24.12 -25.75 12.25
CA GLN A 52 24.69 -25.78 10.90
C GLN A 52 24.99 -27.21 10.43
N GLY A 53 25.05 -27.42 9.10
CA GLY A 53 25.44 -28.71 8.52
C GLY A 53 24.30 -29.75 8.51
N THR A 54 23.05 -29.30 8.52
CA THR A 54 21.87 -30.18 8.61
C THR A 54 21.44 -30.75 7.26
N SER A 55 22.16 -30.47 6.17
CA SER A 55 21.80 -30.92 4.81
C SER A 55 21.77 -32.44 4.64
N LYS A 56 22.43 -33.19 5.54
CA LYS A 56 22.39 -34.66 5.59
C LYS A 56 21.56 -35.19 6.77
N LEU A 57 20.95 -34.30 7.55
CA LEU A 57 20.23 -34.62 8.76
C LEU A 57 18.71 -34.50 8.56
N VAL A 58 17.96 -35.50 9.03
CA VAL A 58 16.49 -35.49 9.05
C VAL A 58 16.02 -34.90 10.38
N LEU A 59 15.78 -33.60 10.37
CA LEU A 59 15.27 -32.84 11.52
C LEU A 59 13.85 -32.35 11.21
N SER A 60 12.93 -32.45 12.17
CA SER A 60 11.52 -32.07 12.02
C SER A 60 11.19 -30.86 12.89
N LYS A 61 10.30 -29.97 12.42
CA LYS A 61 9.84 -28.83 13.22
C LYS A 61 9.17 -29.32 14.51
N GLY A 62 9.50 -28.71 15.65
CA GLY A 62 9.00 -29.08 16.98
C GLY A 62 9.82 -30.16 17.68
N GLN A 63 10.75 -30.82 16.99
CA GLN A 63 11.62 -31.86 17.55
C GLN A 63 12.61 -31.28 18.56
N ILE A 64 12.90 -32.02 19.64
CA ILE A 64 13.92 -31.61 20.62
C ILE A 64 15.25 -32.27 20.26
N VAL A 65 16.29 -31.46 20.11
CA VAL A 65 17.66 -31.88 19.82
C VAL A 65 18.62 -31.39 20.89
N LYS A 66 19.64 -32.19 21.21
CA LYS A 66 20.67 -31.80 22.18
C LYS A 66 21.85 -31.19 21.44
N CYS A 67 22.18 -29.96 21.79
CA CYS A 67 23.30 -29.25 21.18
C CYS A 67 24.31 -28.79 22.23
N ARG A 68 25.60 -28.89 21.92
CA ARG A 68 26.68 -28.36 22.73
C ARG A 68 26.98 -26.92 22.33
N ILE A 69 27.14 -26.03 23.29
CA ILE A 69 27.55 -24.63 23.09
C ILE A 69 29.04 -24.59 22.75
N LEU A 70 29.37 -24.16 21.53
CA LEU A 70 30.74 -24.03 21.04
C LEU A 70 31.33 -22.64 21.30
N ALA A 71 30.50 -21.60 21.14
CA ALA A 71 30.88 -20.23 21.41
C ALA A 71 29.64 -19.41 21.75
N ILE A 72 29.82 -18.37 22.55
CA ILE A 72 28.74 -17.47 22.94
C ILE A 72 28.93 -16.17 22.16
N SER A 73 27.98 -15.84 21.28
CA SER A 73 27.94 -14.54 20.60
C SER A 73 26.90 -13.61 21.25
N GLU A 74 26.95 -12.32 20.94
CA GLU A 74 26.02 -11.32 21.49
C GLU A 74 24.54 -11.59 21.15
N LYS A 75 24.27 -12.28 20.03
CA LYS A 75 22.89 -12.52 19.55
C LYS A 75 22.45 -13.97 19.62
N HIS A 76 23.30 -14.92 19.23
CA HIS A 76 22.98 -16.37 19.18
C HIS A 76 24.20 -17.22 19.55
N PRO A 77 24.11 -18.19 20.47
CA PRO A 77 25.24 -19.08 20.71
C PRO A 77 25.51 -19.95 19.46
N LYS A 78 26.79 -20.19 19.16
CA LYS A 78 27.21 -21.21 18.19
C LYS A 78 27.06 -22.57 18.86
N ILE A 79 26.44 -23.50 18.15
CA ILE A 79 26.07 -24.81 18.69
C ILE A 79 26.42 -25.93 17.72
N GLU A 80 26.75 -27.10 18.26
CA GLU A 80 26.91 -28.35 17.51
C GLU A 80 25.95 -29.42 18.02
N LEU A 81 25.52 -30.32 17.15
CA LEU A 81 24.68 -31.45 17.55
C LEU A 81 25.54 -32.48 18.30
N VAL A 82 25.07 -32.95 19.46
CA VAL A 82 25.86 -33.89 20.29
C VAL A 82 25.88 -35.30 19.69
N ASP A 83 24.75 -35.79 19.17
CA ASP A 83 24.61 -37.11 18.56
C ASP A 83 24.16 -36.97 17.11
N ILE A 84 25.09 -36.97 16.16
CA ILE A 84 24.80 -36.78 14.72
C ILE A 84 24.19 -38.05 14.08
N SER A 85 24.57 -39.23 14.58
CA SER A 85 24.18 -40.54 14.04
C SER A 85 22.68 -40.84 14.11
N ASP A 86 21.94 -40.22 15.02
CA ASP A 86 20.49 -40.41 15.17
C ASP A 86 19.68 -39.62 14.11
N PHE A 87 20.35 -38.75 13.35
CA PHE A 87 19.72 -37.83 12.41
C PHE A 87 20.29 -37.94 10.99
N GLU A 88 21.43 -38.59 10.77
CA GLU A 88 21.93 -38.86 9.40
C GLU A 88 20.93 -39.71 8.60
N GLN A 89 20.78 -39.40 7.30
CA GLN A 89 20.02 -40.23 6.35
C GLN A 89 20.57 -41.67 6.33
N ASN A 90 20.02 -42.53 7.17
CA ASN A 90 20.26 -43.97 7.13
C ASN A 90 19.44 -44.62 6.01
N ASN A 91 19.93 -45.74 5.47
CA ASN A 91 19.20 -46.63 4.54
C ASN A 91 17.86 -47.18 5.10
N ASP A 92 17.51 -46.81 6.34
CA ASP A 92 16.31 -47.23 7.06
C ASP A 92 15.13 -46.25 6.94
N SER A 93 15.29 -45.07 6.32
CA SER A 93 14.18 -44.10 6.11
C SER A 93 13.02 -44.68 5.26
N LEU A 94 11.83 -44.10 5.39
CA LEU A 94 10.64 -44.52 4.62
C LEU A 94 10.83 -44.14 3.14
N SER A 95 10.96 -45.14 2.26
CA SER A 95 11.11 -44.94 0.80
C SER A 95 9.81 -45.18 0.04
N GLU A 96 9.72 -44.66 -1.18
CA GLU A 96 8.62 -44.94 -2.12
C GLU A 96 8.45 -46.45 -2.34
N GLU A 97 9.54 -47.21 -2.41
CA GLU A 97 9.53 -48.67 -2.54
C GLU A 97 8.90 -49.35 -1.32
N LYS A 98 9.39 -49.04 -0.10
CA LYS A 98 8.86 -49.63 1.15
C LYS A 98 7.37 -49.34 1.35
N LEU A 99 6.92 -48.13 1.02
CA LEU A 99 5.51 -47.75 1.12
C LEU A 99 4.66 -48.43 0.05
N THR A 100 5.20 -48.61 -1.16
CA THR A 100 4.54 -49.36 -2.24
C THR A 100 4.33 -50.82 -1.85
N ASP A 101 5.35 -51.45 -1.26
CA ASP A 101 5.28 -52.84 -0.80
C ASP A 101 4.19 -53.02 0.27
N LEU A 102 4.17 -52.17 1.30
CA LEU A 102 3.14 -52.18 2.35
C LEU A 102 1.71 -52.03 1.81
N LEU A 103 1.52 -51.17 0.80
CA LEU A 103 0.21 -50.98 0.17
C LEU A 103 -0.16 -52.15 -0.74
N SER A 104 0.81 -52.80 -1.38
CA SER A 104 0.59 -53.95 -2.25
C SER A 104 0.15 -55.20 -1.48
N GLU A 105 0.67 -55.40 -0.26
CA GLU A 105 0.27 -56.49 0.64
C GLU A 105 -1.19 -56.38 1.11
N ARG A 106 -1.80 -55.20 0.97
CA ARG A 106 -3.12 -54.87 1.53
C ARG A 106 -4.26 -54.89 0.51
N GLU A 107 -3.98 -55.25 -0.75
CA GLU A 107 -4.98 -55.34 -1.83
C GLU A 107 -5.88 -54.10 -1.95
N VAL A 108 -5.28 -52.91 -1.90
CA VAL A 108 -6.01 -51.63 -1.96
C VAL A 108 -6.74 -51.45 -3.29
N SER A 109 -8.00 -50.99 -3.22
CA SER A 109 -8.92 -50.89 -4.38
C SER A 109 -8.80 -49.62 -5.22
N TRP A 110 -7.90 -48.71 -4.87
CA TRP A 110 -7.73 -47.39 -5.49
C TRP A 110 -6.25 -47.12 -5.82
N ASN A 111 -6.00 -46.15 -6.72
CA ASN A 111 -4.64 -45.87 -7.22
C ASN A 111 -3.75 -45.26 -6.12
N THR A 112 -2.72 -46.00 -5.72
CA THR A 112 -1.81 -45.66 -4.62
C THR A 112 -0.68 -44.69 -5.02
N LYS A 113 -0.40 -44.50 -6.31
CA LYS A 113 0.74 -43.67 -6.77
C LYS A 113 0.64 -42.21 -6.33
N ASP A 114 -0.54 -41.61 -6.51
CA ASP A 114 -0.78 -40.21 -6.12
C ASP A 114 -0.74 -40.05 -4.60
N PHE A 115 -1.14 -41.07 -3.85
CA PHE A 115 -1.11 -41.10 -2.38
C PHE A 115 0.31 -41.24 -1.83
N ILE A 116 1.12 -42.12 -2.40
CA ILE A 116 2.54 -42.28 -2.02
C ILE A 116 3.28 -40.96 -2.22
N LYS A 117 3.07 -40.32 -3.38
CA LYS A 117 3.63 -39.00 -3.66
C LYS A 117 3.15 -37.95 -2.65
N LEU A 118 1.86 -37.93 -2.33
CA LEU A 118 1.29 -37.02 -1.34
C LEU A 118 1.94 -37.22 0.04
N LEU A 119 2.01 -38.46 0.53
CA LEU A 119 2.51 -38.75 1.88
C LEU A 119 4.00 -38.47 2.02
N LEU A 120 4.81 -38.77 0.99
CA LEU A 120 6.28 -38.56 0.98
C LEU A 120 6.70 -37.14 0.57
N THR A 121 5.77 -36.23 0.33
CA THR A 121 6.11 -34.86 -0.10
C THR A 121 6.87 -34.09 0.99
N GLU A 122 8.00 -33.46 0.69
CA GLU A 122 8.78 -32.66 1.66
C GLU A 122 8.22 -31.23 1.90
N GLU A 123 7.11 -30.87 1.26
CA GLU A 123 6.52 -29.54 1.40
C GLU A 123 5.97 -29.25 2.81
N LYS A 124 5.99 -27.96 3.19
CA LYS A 124 5.48 -27.45 4.47
C LYS A 124 4.05 -27.94 4.73
N GLU A 125 3.72 -28.25 5.99
CA GLU A 125 2.41 -28.76 6.45
C GLU A 125 1.17 -28.02 5.90
N LYS A 126 1.26 -26.71 5.68
CA LYS A 126 0.15 -25.90 5.15
C LYS A 126 -0.13 -26.14 3.66
N SER A 127 0.90 -26.52 2.89
CA SER A 127 0.71 -26.99 1.52
C SER A 127 0.10 -28.39 1.50
N PHE A 128 0.46 -29.22 2.49
CA PHE A 128 -0.02 -30.59 2.61
C PHE A 128 -1.56 -30.66 2.74
N GLU A 129 -2.19 -29.86 3.61
CA GLU A 129 -3.66 -29.80 3.73
C GLU A 129 -4.35 -29.47 2.40
N ALA A 130 -3.83 -28.48 1.65
CA ALA A 130 -4.34 -28.12 0.32
C ALA A 130 -4.13 -29.23 -0.73
N GLN A 131 -3.05 -30.00 -0.63
CA GLN A 131 -2.84 -31.19 -1.46
C GLN A 131 -3.79 -32.33 -1.07
N CYS A 132 -4.09 -32.52 0.21
CA CYS A 132 -5.11 -33.48 0.67
C CYS A 132 -6.47 -33.16 0.05
N HIS A 133 -6.93 -31.90 0.10
CA HIS A 133 -8.19 -31.51 -0.54
C HIS A 133 -8.19 -31.82 -2.05
N ARG A 134 -7.10 -31.51 -2.77
CA ARG A 134 -6.98 -31.81 -4.22
C ARG A 134 -7.02 -33.30 -4.51
N TRP A 135 -6.31 -34.10 -3.71
CA TRP A 135 -6.29 -35.55 -3.85
C TRP A 135 -7.67 -36.16 -3.57
N ILE A 136 -8.33 -35.77 -2.47
CA ILE A 136 -9.69 -36.23 -2.13
C ILE A 136 -10.70 -35.84 -3.22
N GLN A 137 -10.62 -34.63 -3.77
CA GLN A 137 -11.45 -34.21 -4.90
C GLN A 137 -11.20 -35.08 -6.15
N SER A 138 -9.95 -35.45 -6.43
CA SER A 138 -9.66 -36.40 -7.51
C SER A 138 -10.32 -37.77 -7.28
N LEU A 139 -10.38 -38.24 -6.03
CA LEU A 139 -11.06 -39.50 -5.70
C LEU A 139 -12.57 -39.40 -5.92
N LEU A 140 -13.18 -38.29 -5.49
CA LEU A 140 -14.60 -38.00 -5.72
C LEU A 140 -14.94 -37.93 -7.21
N ASN A 141 -14.12 -37.24 -8.01
CA ASN A 141 -14.29 -37.15 -9.47
C ASN A 141 -14.17 -38.52 -10.16
N LYS A 142 -13.29 -39.39 -9.65
CA LYS A 142 -13.13 -40.78 -10.09
C LYS A 142 -14.21 -41.72 -9.50
N LYS A 143 -15.16 -41.20 -8.72
CA LYS A 143 -16.24 -41.96 -8.04
C LYS A 143 -15.73 -43.08 -7.12
N ILE A 144 -14.57 -42.87 -6.51
CA ILE A 144 -13.99 -43.80 -5.54
C ILE A 144 -14.67 -43.60 -4.18
N SER A 145 -14.96 -44.70 -3.48
CA SER A 145 -15.58 -44.67 -2.15
C SER A 145 -14.61 -44.09 -1.11
N LEU A 146 -14.90 -42.87 -0.63
CA LEU A 146 -14.09 -42.24 0.43
C LEU A 146 -14.12 -43.04 1.73
N GLN A 147 -15.22 -43.74 2.06
CA GLN A 147 -15.28 -44.58 3.25
C GLN A 147 -14.26 -45.74 3.18
N THR A 148 -14.06 -46.30 2.00
CA THR A 148 -13.07 -47.36 1.77
C THR A 148 -11.65 -46.79 1.91
N VAL A 149 -11.36 -45.68 1.24
CA VAL A 149 -10.03 -45.03 1.31
C VAL A 149 -9.67 -44.59 2.73
N ARG A 150 -10.64 -44.01 3.46
CA ARG A 150 -10.50 -43.58 4.85
C ARG A 150 -10.19 -44.76 5.77
N LYS A 151 -10.88 -45.89 5.57
CA LYS A 151 -10.58 -47.14 6.28
C LYS A 151 -9.18 -47.64 5.95
N ASP A 152 -8.80 -47.69 4.67
CA ASP A 152 -7.48 -48.17 4.26
C ASP A 152 -6.34 -47.31 4.84
N CYS A 153 -6.52 -45.98 4.91
CA CYS A 153 -5.56 -45.07 5.54
C CYS A 153 -5.50 -45.24 7.06
N SER A 154 -6.65 -45.46 7.72
CA SER A 154 -6.72 -45.79 9.15
C SER A 154 -6.02 -47.11 9.44
N ASP A 155 -6.28 -48.14 8.63
CA ASP A 155 -5.68 -49.46 8.78
C ASP A 155 -4.16 -49.39 8.46
N LEU A 156 -3.73 -48.50 7.56
CA LEU A 156 -2.31 -48.24 7.32
C LEU A 156 -1.65 -47.59 8.54
N LEU A 157 -2.33 -46.67 9.23
CA LEU A 157 -1.81 -46.02 10.42
C LEU A 157 -1.79 -46.93 11.65
N GLU A 158 -2.86 -47.70 11.85
CA GLU A 158 -3.12 -48.44 13.11
C GLU A 158 -2.82 -49.95 13.02
N LEU A 159 -2.92 -50.54 11.83
CA LEU A 159 -2.83 -52.00 11.64
C LEU A 159 -1.65 -52.43 10.75
N SER A 160 -0.69 -51.54 10.47
CA SER A 160 0.47 -51.83 9.61
C SER A 160 1.81 -51.59 10.31
N GLU A 161 2.87 -52.15 9.72
CA GLU A 161 4.24 -51.94 10.16
C GLU A 161 4.80 -50.56 9.75
N LEU A 162 4.00 -49.68 9.11
CA LEU A 162 4.45 -48.35 8.63
C LEU A 162 5.21 -47.57 9.69
N LEU A 163 4.64 -47.40 10.89
CA LEU A 163 5.28 -46.64 11.95
C LEU A 163 6.46 -47.38 12.61
N ASN A 164 6.60 -48.69 12.37
CA ASN A 164 7.70 -49.51 12.88
C ASN A 164 8.91 -49.53 11.93
N ILE A 165 8.68 -49.28 10.63
CA ILE A 165 9.76 -49.11 9.63
C ILE A 165 10.24 -47.66 9.51
N CYS A 166 9.58 -46.70 10.17
CA CYS A 166 10.00 -45.30 10.24
C CYS A 166 11.02 -45.09 11.36
N SER A 167 11.95 -44.15 11.18
CA SER A 167 12.76 -43.63 12.30
C SER A 167 11.88 -42.92 13.33
N ILE A 168 12.41 -42.69 14.53
CA ILE A 168 11.69 -42.02 15.65
C ILE A 168 11.12 -40.65 15.22
N ASN A 169 11.85 -39.91 14.38
CA ASN A 169 11.44 -38.56 13.94
C ASN A 169 10.44 -38.60 12.77
N GLU A 170 10.55 -39.59 11.88
CA GLU A 170 9.60 -39.83 10.79
C GLU A 170 8.27 -40.36 11.32
N ARG A 171 8.29 -41.13 12.41
CA ARG A 171 7.10 -41.71 13.02
C ARG A 171 6.08 -40.65 13.40
N ASP A 172 6.50 -39.64 14.16
CA ASP A 172 5.60 -38.56 14.61
C ASP A 172 5.07 -37.75 13.40
N PHE A 173 5.94 -37.48 12.43
CA PHE A 173 5.59 -36.73 11.22
C PHE A 173 4.55 -37.44 10.33
N TYR A 174 4.77 -38.72 10.01
CA TYR A 174 3.83 -39.48 9.19
C TYR A 174 2.55 -39.83 9.95
N GLN A 175 2.62 -39.98 11.28
CA GLN A 175 1.44 -40.12 12.13
C GLN A 175 0.56 -38.87 12.04
N GLU A 176 1.12 -37.68 12.22
CA GLU A 176 0.36 -36.41 12.13
C GLU A 176 -0.28 -36.22 10.74
N ARG A 177 0.48 -36.50 9.67
CA ARG A 177 -0.01 -36.40 8.29
C ARG A 177 -1.15 -37.34 7.99
N LEU A 178 -1.04 -38.61 8.37
CA LEU A 178 -2.10 -39.60 8.16
C LEU A 178 -3.32 -39.27 9.01
N SER A 179 -3.15 -38.84 10.27
CA SER A 179 -4.26 -38.40 11.11
C SER A 179 -5.00 -37.20 10.49
N LEU A 180 -4.29 -36.18 10.02
CA LEU A 180 -4.90 -35.05 9.31
C LEU A 180 -5.66 -35.51 8.06
N LEU A 181 -5.07 -36.38 7.26
CA LEU A 181 -5.68 -36.88 6.04
C LEU A 181 -6.98 -37.68 6.32
N ILE A 182 -6.97 -38.52 7.37
CA ILE A 182 -8.15 -39.27 7.82
C ILE A 182 -9.25 -38.33 8.31
N GLU A 183 -8.93 -37.31 9.11
CA GLU A 183 -9.89 -36.31 9.57
C GLU A 183 -10.51 -35.53 8.41
N GLN A 184 -9.70 -35.12 7.43
CA GLN A 184 -10.19 -34.43 6.24
C GLN A 184 -11.16 -35.32 5.44
N MET A 185 -10.86 -36.61 5.30
CA MET A 185 -11.80 -37.56 4.68
C MET A 185 -13.11 -37.67 5.46
N ASP A 186 -13.08 -37.68 6.80
CA ASP A 186 -14.31 -37.69 7.62
C ASP A 186 -15.19 -36.47 7.36
N TYR A 187 -14.59 -35.27 7.22
CA TYR A 187 -15.34 -34.06 6.87
C TYR A 187 -15.97 -34.14 5.47
N TYR A 188 -15.24 -34.68 4.49
CA TYR A 188 -15.75 -34.88 3.13
C TYR A 188 -16.86 -35.93 3.06
N ILE A 189 -16.71 -37.07 3.76
CA ILE A 189 -17.74 -38.11 3.83
C ILE A 189 -19.04 -37.49 4.36
N PHE A 190 -18.96 -36.77 5.49
CA PHE A 190 -20.14 -36.11 6.06
C PHE A 190 -20.74 -35.06 5.11
N ALA A 191 -19.92 -34.24 4.45
CA ALA A 191 -20.40 -33.27 3.47
C ALA A 191 -21.12 -33.94 2.28
N THR A 192 -20.60 -35.06 1.77
CA THR A 192 -21.25 -35.82 0.68
C THR A 192 -22.55 -36.48 1.12
N GLU A 193 -22.65 -36.94 2.37
CA GLU A 193 -23.90 -37.45 2.95
C GLU A 193 -24.97 -36.38 3.02
N LEU A 194 -24.63 -35.17 3.48
CA LEU A 194 -25.54 -34.03 3.48
C LEU A 194 -26.04 -33.72 2.06
N ILE A 195 -25.14 -33.66 1.08
CA ILE A 195 -25.51 -33.38 -0.33
C ILE A 195 -26.45 -34.48 -0.88
N ARG A 196 -26.20 -35.76 -0.56
CA ARG A 196 -27.08 -36.86 -0.99
C ARG A 196 -28.47 -36.76 -0.39
N ASN A 197 -28.57 -36.30 0.85
CA ASN A 197 -29.84 -36.14 1.57
C ASN A 197 -30.72 -35.03 0.98
N GLU A 198 -30.16 -34.09 0.21
CA GLU A 198 -30.90 -33.01 -0.48
C GLU A 198 -31.92 -33.56 -1.51
N ALA A 199 -31.72 -34.78 -2.01
CA ALA A 199 -32.66 -35.45 -2.91
C ALA A 199 -33.87 -36.08 -2.21
N THR A 200 -33.93 -36.03 -0.87
CA THR A 200 -34.99 -36.66 -0.06
C THR A 200 -35.81 -35.56 0.63
N GLU A 201 -37.06 -35.36 0.21
CA GLU A 201 -37.91 -34.23 0.63
C GLU A 201 -38.17 -34.12 2.16
N GLU A 202 -38.01 -35.21 2.91
CA GLU A 202 -38.25 -35.26 4.38
C GLU A 202 -36.98 -35.18 5.23
N SER A 203 -35.78 -35.06 4.62
CA SER A 203 -34.53 -35.05 5.38
C SER A 203 -34.28 -33.70 6.06
N VAL A 204 -33.99 -33.72 7.37
CA VAL A 204 -33.59 -32.54 8.15
C VAL A 204 -32.07 -32.29 8.07
N ASP A 205 -31.31 -33.29 7.62
CA ASP A 205 -29.85 -33.25 7.49
C ASP A 205 -29.45 -32.97 6.04
N THR A 206 -29.74 -31.76 5.57
CA THR A 206 -29.36 -31.24 4.24
C THR A 206 -28.26 -30.18 4.35
N PRO A 207 -27.57 -29.81 3.25
CA PRO A 207 -26.53 -28.79 3.28
C PRO A 207 -27.08 -27.44 3.74
N SER A 208 -28.26 -27.03 3.25
CA SER A 208 -28.92 -25.78 3.63
C SER A 208 -29.26 -25.76 5.11
N CYS A 209 -29.90 -26.81 5.65
CA CYS A 209 -30.24 -26.88 7.07
C CYS A 209 -29.00 -26.85 7.98
N PHE A 210 -27.90 -27.52 7.57
CA PHE A 210 -26.64 -27.47 8.32
C PHE A 210 -26.08 -26.04 8.38
N ILE A 211 -26.02 -25.35 7.23
CA ILE A 211 -25.49 -23.99 7.13
C ILE A 211 -26.39 -23.01 7.91
N ASP A 212 -27.71 -23.10 7.74
CA ASP A 212 -28.68 -22.24 8.46
C ASP A 212 -28.53 -22.39 9.97
N ASN A 213 -28.41 -23.63 10.46
CA ASN A 213 -28.24 -23.91 11.88
C ASN A 213 -26.90 -23.39 12.41
N LEU A 214 -25.81 -23.54 11.64
CA LEU A 214 -24.50 -23.02 12.00
C LEU A 214 -24.53 -21.48 12.07
N PHE A 215 -25.06 -20.83 11.04
CA PHE A 215 -25.12 -19.38 10.94
C PHE A 215 -26.02 -18.76 12.00
N GLU A 216 -27.17 -19.37 12.28
CA GLU A 216 -28.07 -18.89 13.33
C GLU A 216 -27.41 -18.97 14.72
N LYS A 217 -26.67 -20.05 15.01
CA LYS A 217 -25.90 -20.15 16.27
C LYS A 217 -24.84 -19.06 16.39
N LEU A 218 -24.09 -18.81 15.31
CA LEU A 218 -23.11 -17.73 15.27
C LEU A 218 -23.76 -16.34 15.42
N ARG A 219 -24.92 -16.13 14.79
CA ARG A 219 -25.69 -14.88 14.90
C ARG A 219 -26.21 -14.65 16.32
N VAL A 220 -26.68 -15.69 17.00
CA VAL A 220 -27.19 -15.59 18.38
C VAL A 220 -26.04 -15.38 19.37
N SER A 221 -25.13 -16.34 19.50
CA SER A 221 -24.14 -16.37 20.61
C SER A 221 -22.72 -15.98 20.20
N GLY A 222 -22.42 -15.86 18.90
CA GLY A 222 -21.04 -15.74 18.42
C GLY A 222 -20.21 -17.02 18.61
N PHE A 223 -20.84 -18.14 18.97
CA PHE A 223 -20.14 -19.39 19.31
C PHE A 223 -20.88 -20.63 18.79
N VAL A 224 -20.12 -21.66 18.43
CA VAL A 224 -20.65 -22.98 18.06
C VAL A 224 -19.82 -24.08 18.71
N TYR A 225 -20.47 -25.15 19.14
CA TYR A 225 -19.81 -26.35 19.64
C TYR A 225 -19.01 -27.05 18.50
N GLN A 226 -17.77 -27.45 18.80
CA GLN A 226 -16.81 -28.02 17.83
C GLN A 226 -16.60 -27.15 16.56
N PRO A 227 -16.14 -25.90 16.72
CA PRO A 227 -16.01 -24.94 15.62
C PRO A 227 -15.06 -25.44 14.51
N ASN A 228 -13.87 -25.98 14.82
CA ASN A 228 -12.96 -26.56 13.81
C ASN A 228 -13.66 -27.57 12.90
N ARG A 229 -14.36 -28.54 13.49
CA ARG A 229 -15.13 -29.54 12.75
C ARG A 229 -16.22 -28.89 11.89
N LYS A 230 -16.98 -27.95 12.43
CA LYS A 230 -18.09 -27.30 11.70
C LYS A 230 -17.60 -26.45 10.51
N PHE A 231 -16.50 -25.70 10.68
CA PHE A 231 -15.91 -24.89 9.62
C PHE A 231 -15.19 -25.73 8.55
N ASN A 232 -14.56 -26.86 8.93
CA ASN A 232 -14.01 -27.80 7.95
C ASN A 232 -15.12 -28.47 7.12
N ILE A 233 -16.22 -28.90 7.74
CA ILE A 233 -17.40 -29.42 7.01
C ILE A 233 -17.96 -28.35 6.07
N LEU A 234 -18.07 -27.10 6.52
CA LEU A 234 -18.52 -25.97 5.68
C LEU A 234 -17.59 -25.77 4.47
N SER A 235 -16.28 -25.83 4.68
CA SER A 235 -15.27 -25.74 3.61
C SER A 235 -15.42 -26.88 2.60
N CYS A 236 -15.59 -28.13 3.08
CA CYS A 236 -15.84 -29.29 2.23
C CYS A 236 -17.16 -29.15 1.44
N LEU A 237 -18.23 -28.66 2.04
CA LEU A 237 -19.51 -28.40 1.35
C LEU A 237 -19.34 -27.39 0.22
N PHE A 238 -18.61 -26.30 0.47
CA PHE A 238 -18.33 -25.29 -0.55
C PHE A 238 -17.44 -25.81 -1.68
N LEU A 239 -16.46 -26.68 -1.37
CA LEU A 239 -15.63 -27.33 -2.38
C LEU A 239 -16.43 -28.33 -3.24
N CYS A 240 -17.32 -29.12 -2.63
CA CYS A 240 -18.16 -30.08 -3.34
C CYS A 240 -19.29 -29.43 -4.14
N LYS A 241 -19.84 -28.30 -3.67
CA LYS A 241 -20.93 -27.56 -4.33
C LYS A 241 -20.62 -26.05 -4.33
N PRO A 242 -19.79 -25.56 -5.28
CA PRO A 242 -19.34 -24.16 -5.32
C PRO A 242 -20.46 -23.12 -5.37
N ASP A 243 -21.62 -23.47 -5.94
CA ASP A 243 -22.79 -22.60 -5.97
C ASP A 243 -23.29 -22.23 -4.56
N LEU A 244 -23.18 -23.13 -3.58
CA LEU A 244 -23.54 -22.83 -2.18
C LEU A 244 -22.66 -21.70 -1.63
N MET A 245 -21.36 -21.73 -1.91
CA MET A 245 -20.43 -20.70 -1.46
C MET A 245 -20.83 -19.33 -2.03
N LYS A 246 -21.14 -19.28 -3.34
CA LYS A 246 -21.55 -18.05 -4.03
C LYS A 246 -22.76 -17.37 -3.37
N HIS A 247 -23.73 -18.17 -2.91
CA HIS A 247 -24.96 -17.64 -2.31
C HIS A 247 -24.87 -17.38 -0.80
N ARG A 248 -24.01 -18.10 -0.07
CA ARG A 248 -23.97 -18.08 1.41
C ARG A 248 -22.78 -17.31 1.99
N ILE A 249 -21.73 -17.03 1.23
CA ILE A 249 -20.54 -16.34 1.75
C ILE A 249 -20.85 -14.93 2.28
N LYS A 250 -21.72 -14.20 1.59
CA LYS A 250 -22.14 -12.85 2.02
C LYS A 250 -22.80 -12.91 3.40
N GLU A 251 -23.66 -13.89 3.63
CA GLU A 251 -24.33 -14.06 4.92
C GLU A 251 -23.33 -14.35 6.05
N LEU A 252 -22.32 -15.18 5.79
CA LEU A 252 -21.24 -15.43 6.76
C LEU A 252 -20.46 -14.15 7.07
N LEU A 253 -20.08 -13.38 6.05
CA LEU A 253 -19.37 -12.11 6.22
C LEU A 253 -20.21 -11.11 7.01
N ASP A 254 -21.51 -11.00 6.72
CA ASP A 254 -22.44 -10.14 7.45
C ASP A 254 -22.53 -10.54 8.93
N ILE A 255 -22.58 -11.85 9.24
CA ILE A 255 -22.57 -12.37 10.62
C ILE A 255 -21.27 -11.99 11.34
N ILE A 256 -20.13 -12.11 10.67
CA ILE A 256 -18.83 -11.74 11.23
C ILE A 256 -18.80 -10.24 11.54
N CYS A 257 -19.28 -9.40 10.62
CA CYS A 257 -19.29 -7.93 10.76
C CYS A 257 -20.25 -7.41 11.82
N GLN A 258 -21.33 -8.14 12.12
CA GLN A 258 -22.33 -7.78 13.14
C GLN A 258 -21.88 -8.08 14.58
N LYS A 259 -20.78 -8.82 14.76
CA LYS A 259 -20.25 -9.21 16.06
C LYS A 259 -18.93 -8.51 16.36
N ASP A 260 -18.57 -8.48 17.63
CA ASP A 260 -17.26 -7.99 18.07
C ASP A 260 -16.14 -8.86 17.45
N ILE A 261 -15.16 -8.19 16.83
CA ILE A 261 -14.02 -8.84 16.18
C ILE A 261 -13.18 -9.68 17.15
N HIS A 262 -13.16 -9.34 18.44
CA HIS A 262 -12.44 -10.09 19.48
C HIS A 262 -12.94 -11.53 19.64
N ILE A 263 -14.16 -11.84 19.20
CA ILE A 263 -14.68 -13.22 19.18
C ILE A 263 -13.92 -14.04 18.14
N TRP A 264 -13.69 -13.46 16.97
CA TRP A 264 -13.06 -14.12 15.83
C TRP A 264 -11.54 -14.14 15.93
N GLU A 265 -10.93 -13.19 16.65
CA GLU A 265 -9.48 -13.17 16.92
C GLU A 265 -9.00 -14.37 17.77
N ARG A 266 -9.89 -15.05 18.48
CA ARG A 266 -9.55 -16.16 19.38
C ARG A 266 -9.57 -17.50 18.63
N GLU A 267 -8.60 -18.36 18.95
CA GLU A 267 -8.69 -19.77 18.54
C GLU A 267 -9.88 -20.44 19.22
N PRO A 268 -10.58 -21.35 18.54
CA PRO A 268 -10.27 -21.92 17.21
C PRO A 268 -10.87 -21.16 16.00
N PHE A 269 -11.57 -20.04 16.21
CA PHE A 269 -12.24 -19.32 15.11
C PHE A 269 -11.27 -18.60 14.19
N CYS A 270 -10.20 -18.04 14.75
CA CYS A 270 -9.19 -17.29 13.99
C CYS A 270 -8.63 -18.12 12.83
N SER A 271 -8.01 -19.27 13.12
CA SER A 271 -7.44 -20.15 12.10
C SER A 271 -8.49 -20.71 11.14
N ALA A 272 -9.65 -21.13 11.64
CA ALA A 272 -10.73 -21.69 10.82
C ALA A 272 -11.31 -20.67 9.82
N LEU A 273 -11.51 -19.42 10.25
CA LEU A 273 -12.00 -18.33 9.39
C LEU A 273 -10.95 -17.92 8.37
N ILE A 274 -9.68 -17.77 8.76
CA ILE A 274 -8.61 -17.42 7.80
C ILE A 274 -8.55 -18.47 6.68
N LYS A 275 -8.59 -19.76 7.01
CA LYS A 275 -8.59 -20.87 6.02
C LYS A 275 -9.79 -20.82 5.08
N LEU A 276 -11.01 -20.64 5.61
CA LEU A 276 -12.24 -20.59 4.82
C LEU A 276 -12.26 -19.36 3.90
N LEU A 277 -11.83 -18.20 4.41
CA LEU A 277 -11.77 -16.97 3.61
C LEU A 277 -10.68 -17.08 2.53
N GLU A 278 -9.55 -17.73 2.83
CA GLU A 278 -8.46 -17.92 1.85
C GLU A 278 -8.91 -18.82 0.70
N LEU A 279 -9.68 -19.86 1.02
CA LEU A 279 -10.34 -20.71 0.03
C LEU A 279 -11.28 -19.89 -0.87
N TYR A 280 -12.10 -19.02 -0.28
CA TYR A 280 -13.03 -18.17 -1.02
C TYR A 280 -12.30 -17.15 -1.93
N VAL A 281 -11.27 -16.47 -1.40
CA VAL A 281 -10.45 -15.50 -2.15
C VAL A 281 -9.87 -16.18 -3.39
N ARG A 282 -9.23 -17.34 -3.25
CA ARG A 282 -8.64 -18.11 -4.37
C ARG A 282 -9.66 -18.54 -5.42
N GLU A 283 -10.88 -18.91 -4.99
CA GLU A 283 -11.97 -19.25 -5.90
C GLU A 283 -12.49 -18.04 -6.71
N CYS A 284 -12.32 -16.82 -6.19
CA CYS A 284 -12.73 -15.59 -6.87
C CYS A 284 -11.70 -15.15 -7.93
N ASP A 285 -10.41 -15.39 -7.71
CA ASP A 285 -9.30 -14.99 -8.58
C ASP A 285 -9.46 -15.36 -10.05
N SER A 286 -10.01 -16.54 -10.31
CA SER A 286 -10.19 -17.04 -11.66
C SER A 286 -11.46 -16.50 -12.34
N LYS A 287 -12.32 -15.77 -11.61
CA LYS A 287 -13.68 -15.38 -12.03
C LYS A 287 -13.85 -13.87 -12.20
N ILE A 288 -13.13 -13.05 -11.43
CA ILE A 288 -13.29 -11.58 -11.42
C ILE A 288 -13.15 -10.99 -12.84
N ASP A 289 -12.14 -11.37 -13.61
CA ASP A 289 -11.90 -10.85 -14.97
C ASP A 289 -12.64 -11.61 -16.09
N LYS A 290 -13.48 -12.59 -15.74
CA LYS A 290 -14.21 -13.44 -16.72
C LYS A 290 -15.72 -13.13 -16.80
N ILE A 291 -16.25 -12.38 -15.83
CA ILE A 291 -17.69 -12.12 -15.66
C ILE A 291 -17.97 -10.61 -15.71
N LYS A 292 -19.07 -10.22 -16.36
CA LYS A 292 -19.47 -8.81 -16.57
C LYS A 292 -20.03 -8.13 -15.31
N ASP A 293 -20.94 -8.82 -14.60
CA ASP A 293 -21.52 -8.36 -13.33
C ASP A 293 -20.75 -8.92 -12.13
N ASN A 294 -19.49 -8.51 -12.00
CA ASN A 294 -18.57 -9.00 -10.97
C ASN A 294 -18.58 -8.15 -9.67
N ARG A 295 -19.35 -7.06 -9.61
CA ARG A 295 -19.36 -6.13 -8.46
C ARG A 295 -19.60 -6.81 -7.11
N GLY A 296 -20.61 -7.68 -7.03
CA GLY A 296 -20.89 -8.41 -5.79
C GLY A 296 -19.78 -9.39 -5.39
N ILE A 297 -19.02 -9.93 -6.36
CA ILE A 297 -17.85 -10.77 -6.08
C ILE A 297 -16.71 -9.90 -5.56
N ILE A 298 -16.47 -8.74 -6.18
CA ILE A 298 -15.43 -7.77 -5.76
C ILE A 298 -15.70 -7.29 -4.33
N ASP A 299 -16.93 -6.83 -4.05
CA ASP A 299 -17.31 -6.31 -2.72
C ASP A 299 -17.13 -7.38 -1.63
N ASN A 300 -17.60 -8.61 -1.88
CA ASN A 300 -17.45 -9.72 -0.92
C ASN A 300 -15.99 -10.15 -0.75
N ASN A 301 -15.19 -10.15 -1.83
CA ASN A 301 -13.77 -10.52 -1.78
C ASN A 301 -12.95 -9.46 -1.02
N MET A 302 -13.25 -8.18 -1.23
CA MET A 302 -12.66 -7.10 -0.44
C MET A 302 -13.02 -7.21 1.03
N LEU A 303 -14.26 -7.54 1.37
CA LEU A 303 -14.70 -7.75 2.74
C LEU A 303 -14.01 -8.97 3.38
N ALA A 304 -13.87 -10.07 2.63
CA ALA A 304 -13.14 -11.26 3.08
C ALA A 304 -11.67 -10.95 3.38
N LEU A 305 -10.98 -10.25 2.47
CA LEU A 305 -9.59 -9.83 2.66
C LEU A 305 -9.44 -8.87 3.83
N ALA A 306 -10.36 -7.91 3.98
CA ALA A 306 -10.34 -6.95 5.08
C ALA A 306 -10.53 -7.65 6.44
N VAL A 307 -11.41 -8.63 6.54
CA VAL A 307 -11.57 -9.46 7.74
C VAL A 307 -10.31 -10.27 8.00
N GLN A 308 -9.75 -10.95 6.98
CA GLN A 308 -8.51 -11.73 7.13
C GLN A 308 -7.35 -10.88 7.66
N LEU A 309 -7.11 -9.71 7.07
CA LEU A 309 -6.02 -8.81 7.49
C LEU A 309 -6.18 -8.41 8.97
N LYS A 310 -7.41 -8.20 9.46
CA LYS A 310 -7.68 -7.94 10.88
C LYS A 310 -7.39 -9.12 11.79
N LEU A 311 -7.78 -10.34 11.38
CA LEU A 311 -7.45 -11.55 12.13
C LEU A 311 -5.92 -11.82 12.17
N MET A 312 -5.18 -11.31 11.18
CA MET A 312 -3.74 -11.48 11.06
C MET A 312 -2.91 -10.48 11.88
N GLU A 313 -3.43 -9.29 12.20
CA GLU A 313 -2.70 -8.23 12.94
C GLU A 313 -2.22 -8.69 14.33
N LYS A 314 -3.00 -9.51 15.03
CA LYS A 314 -2.69 -9.96 16.41
C LYS A 314 -2.20 -11.41 16.52
N SER A 315 -2.30 -12.21 15.46
CA SER A 315 -2.08 -13.66 15.53
C SER A 315 -0.61 -14.10 15.44
N GLY A 316 0.35 -13.17 15.47
CA GLY A 316 1.78 -13.48 15.59
C GLY A 316 2.25 -14.56 14.61
N GLU A 317 2.43 -14.19 13.34
CA GLU A 317 2.92 -15.11 12.29
C GLU A 317 2.12 -16.42 12.16
N SER A 318 0.80 -16.32 11.99
CA SER A 318 0.08 -17.43 11.37
C SER A 318 0.46 -17.46 9.88
N GLY A 319 1.42 -18.30 9.48
CA GLY A 319 1.74 -18.50 8.05
C GLY A 319 0.60 -19.16 7.23
N ILE A 320 -0.67 -18.99 7.65
CA ILE A 320 -1.87 -19.55 7.01
C ILE A 320 -2.22 -18.73 5.76
N ALA A 321 -2.05 -17.41 5.84
CA ALA A 321 -2.19 -16.48 4.72
C ALA A 321 -1.01 -15.49 4.74
N ASP A 322 -0.70 -14.86 3.60
CA ASP A 322 0.34 -13.84 3.52
C ASP A 322 -0.28 -12.45 3.63
N TYR A 323 0.11 -11.71 4.68
CA TYR A 323 -0.44 -10.38 4.97
C TYR A 323 -0.14 -9.38 3.84
N ARG A 324 1.09 -9.38 3.31
CA ARG A 324 1.51 -8.43 2.27
C ARG A 324 0.80 -8.72 0.96
N LEU A 325 0.66 -10.00 0.63
CA LEU A 325 -0.08 -10.44 -0.55
C LEU A 325 -1.55 -10.03 -0.46
N ASN A 326 -2.21 -10.29 0.67
CA ASN A 326 -3.64 -9.98 0.85
C ASN A 326 -3.88 -8.46 0.89
N ALA A 327 -2.98 -7.68 1.49
CA ALA A 327 -3.02 -6.22 1.47
C ALA A 327 -2.87 -5.68 0.04
N ALA A 328 -1.90 -6.18 -0.73
CA ALA A 328 -1.70 -5.80 -2.12
C ALA A 328 -2.94 -6.13 -2.97
N ARG A 329 -3.50 -7.32 -2.81
CA ARG A 329 -4.71 -7.75 -3.51
C ARG A 329 -5.92 -6.89 -3.19
N LEU A 330 -6.11 -6.50 -1.94
CA LEU A 330 -7.20 -5.59 -1.55
C LEU A 330 -7.05 -4.23 -2.27
N CYS A 331 -5.82 -3.71 -2.38
CA CYS A 331 -5.54 -2.51 -3.15
C CYS A 331 -5.89 -2.70 -4.65
N VAL A 332 -5.51 -3.82 -5.27
CA VAL A 332 -5.87 -4.10 -6.68
C VAL A 332 -7.38 -4.15 -6.87
N LEU A 333 -8.13 -4.84 -6.00
CA LEU A 333 -9.60 -4.90 -6.07
C LEU A 333 -10.25 -3.53 -5.89
N SER A 334 -9.68 -2.69 -5.01
CA SER A 334 -10.18 -1.32 -4.81
C SER A 334 -10.14 -0.48 -6.10
N SER A 335 -9.21 -0.79 -7.02
CA SER A 335 -9.12 -0.11 -8.32
C SER A 335 -10.32 -0.35 -9.25
N TYR A 336 -11.10 -1.42 -9.02
CA TYR A 336 -12.31 -1.71 -9.82
C TYR A 336 -13.52 -0.87 -9.40
N LEU A 337 -13.52 -0.33 -8.17
CA LEU A 337 -14.64 0.45 -7.63
C LEU A 337 -14.54 1.95 -7.94
N TYR A 338 -13.35 2.45 -8.29
CA TYR A 338 -13.07 3.87 -8.50
C TYR A 338 -12.52 4.13 -9.90
N SER A 339 -13.27 4.88 -10.71
CA SER A 339 -12.84 5.27 -12.06
C SER A 339 -11.87 6.45 -12.07
N ILE A 340 -11.72 7.17 -10.96
CA ILE A 340 -10.86 8.35 -10.83
C ILE A 340 -9.47 7.90 -10.35
N ARG A 341 -8.47 8.04 -11.22
CA ARG A 341 -7.06 7.70 -10.96
C ARG A 341 -6.82 6.29 -10.39
N PRO A 342 -7.33 5.23 -11.03
CA PRO A 342 -7.19 3.85 -10.56
C PRO A 342 -5.72 3.40 -10.43
N GLU A 343 -4.78 4.05 -11.13
CA GLU A 343 -3.34 3.80 -11.02
C GLU A 343 -2.78 4.00 -9.61
N LYS A 344 -3.41 4.86 -8.78
CA LYS A 344 -2.99 5.07 -7.40
C LYS A 344 -3.16 3.82 -6.53
N PHE A 345 -4.26 3.09 -6.72
CA PHE A 345 -4.51 1.83 -6.02
C PHE A 345 -3.50 0.76 -6.41
N ILE A 346 -3.14 0.70 -7.70
CA ILE A 346 -2.12 -0.24 -8.18
C ILE A 346 -0.73 0.13 -7.62
N ASN A 347 -0.40 1.41 -7.51
CA ASN A 347 0.83 1.86 -6.85
C ASN A 347 0.85 1.53 -5.35
N ALA A 348 -0.29 1.64 -4.66
CA ALA A 348 -0.43 1.21 -3.28
C ALA A 348 -0.26 -0.31 -3.14
N ALA A 349 -0.80 -1.10 -4.08
CA ALA A 349 -0.61 -2.54 -4.12
C ALA A 349 0.88 -2.91 -4.26
N TYR A 350 1.56 -2.29 -5.24
CA TYR A 350 3.00 -2.48 -5.47
C TYR A 350 3.84 -2.11 -4.24
N TYR A 351 3.53 -0.99 -3.59
CA TYR A 351 4.22 -0.55 -2.38
C TYR A 351 3.99 -1.52 -1.21
N ASN A 352 2.76 -1.97 -0.98
CA ASN A 352 2.44 -2.92 0.09
C ASN A 352 3.10 -4.29 -0.10
N LEU A 353 3.22 -4.74 -1.36
CA LEU A 353 3.82 -6.03 -1.66
C LEU A 353 5.34 -6.02 -1.44
N PHE A 354 6.03 -4.97 -1.89
CA PHE A 354 7.50 -4.97 -1.98
C PHE A 354 8.21 -4.12 -0.93
N HIS A 355 7.63 -3.04 -0.41
CA HIS A 355 8.34 -2.16 0.53
C HIS A 355 8.65 -2.86 1.87
N SER A 356 9.80 -2.56 2.48
CA SER A 356 10.28 -3.26 3.68
C SER A 356 9.36 -3.00 4.89
N LYS A 357 8.88 -1.75 5.02
CA LYS A 357 8.06 -1.25 6.14
C LYS A 357 6.66 -0.79 5.69
N ALA A 358 6.07 -1.45 4.70
CA ALA A 358 4.72 -1.11 4.26
C ALA A 358 3.73 -1.18 5.44
N LYS A 359 2.96 -0.10 5.64
CA LYS A 359 1.88 -0.04 6.63
C LYS A 359 0.56 0.13 5.90
N PHE A 360 -0.35 -0.80 6.15
CA PHE A 360 -1.71 -0.70 5.64
C PHE A 360 -2.51 0.31 6.49
N PRO A 361 -3.49 1.04 5.93
CA PRO A 361 -4.33 1.95 6.70
C PRO A 361 -5.03 1.24 7.85
N ALA A 362 -5.19 1.93 8.99
CA ALA A 362 -6.09 1.48 10.04
C ALA A 362 -7.55 1.61 9.57
N TYR A 363 -8.35 0.57 9.80
CA TYR A 363 -9.78 0.56 9.49
C TYR A 363 -10.55 -0.34 10.47
N SER A 364 -11.87 -0.15 10.53
CA SER A 364 -12.79 -1.06 11.20
C SER A 364 -13.56 -1.92 10.17
N ILE A 365 -13.97 -3.13 10.57
CA ILE A 365 -14.71 -4.06 9.70
C ILE A 365 -16.05 -3.47 9.24
N GLN A 366 -16.66 -2.60 10.05
CA GLN A 366 -17.90 -1.90 9.70
C GLN A 366 -17.72 -0.85 8.60
N ASN A 367 -16.49 -0.34 8.43
CA ASN A 367 -16.16 0.74 7.50
C ASN A 367 -15.38 0.26 6.26
N VAL A 368 -15.41 -1.04 5.94
CA VAL A 368 -14.67 -1.61 4.80
C VAL A 368 -15.10 -0.97 3.46
N SER A 369 -16.35 -0.54 3.32
CA SER A 369 -16.82 0.20 2.13
C SER A 369 -16.09 1.54 1.91
N THR A 370 -15.55 2.14 2.98
CA THR A 370 -14.76 3.38 2.94
C THR A 370 -13.26 3.13 2.83
N LEU A 371 -12.80 1.88 2.98
CA LEU A 371 -11.39 1.48 2.92
C LEU A 371 -10.66 1.95 1.65
N PRO A 372 -11.27 1.89 0.45
CA PRO A 372 -10.64 2.47 -0.74
C PRO A 372 -10.30 3.95 -0.62
N ASN A 373 -11.08 4.75 0.10
CA ASN A 373 -10.77 6.18 0.29
C ASN A 373 -9.50 6.36 1.12
N TYR A 374 -9.31 5.53 2.15
CA TYR A 374 -8.07 5.53 2.94
C TYR A 374 -6.87 5.06 2.11
N ILE A 375 -7.06 4.02 1.27
CA ILE A 375 -6.00 3.54 0.38
C ILE A 375 -5.60 4.60 -0.64
N PHE A 376 -6.56 5.33 -1.20
CA PHE A 376 -6.32 6.38 -2.19
C PHE A 376 -5.43 7.51 -1.66
N ASN A 377 -5.49 7.77 -0.36
CA ASN A 377 -4.74 8.81 0.33
C ASN A 377 -3.39 8.34 0.90
N LEU A 378 -3.01 7.07 0.71
CA LEU A 378 -1.70 6.57 1.15
C LEU A 378 -0.56 7.24 0.37
N PRO A 379 0.45 7.82 1.04
CA PRO A 379 1.67 8.26 0.38
C PRO A 379 2.47 7.03 -0.06
N CYS A 380 2.52 6.77 -1.36
CA CYS A 380 3.24 5.63 -1.93
C CYS A 380 4.55 6.12 -2.58
N GLY A 381 5.67 5.89 -1.91
CA GLY A 381 7.02 6.21 -2.41
C GLY A 381 7.60 5.12 -3.32
N ASN A 382 8.90 5.24 -3.61
CA ASN A 382 9.66 4.15 -4.23
C ASN A 382 9.90 3.01 -3.22
N ILE A 383 10.02 1.79 -3.72
CA ILE A 383 10.35 0.64 -2.88
C ILE A 383 11.84 0.66 -2.53
N ASP A 384 12.17 0.14 -1.34
CA ASP A 384 13.51 0.10 -0.75
C ASP A 384 14.09 -1.32 -0.75
N THR A 385 13.40 -2.26 -1.38
CA THR A 385 13.80 -3.67 -1.46
C THR A 385 14.13 -4.08 -2.89
N ILE A 386 14.91 -5.15 -3.00
CA ILE A 386 15.17 -5.85 -4.27
C ILE A 386 14.61 -7.26 -4.12
N ASN A 387 13.70 -7.61 -5.03
CA ASN A 387 12.99 -8.88 -5.03
C ASN A 387 13.28 -9.60 -6.33
N SER A 388 13.55 -10.91 -6.26
CA SER A 388 13.85 -11.70 -7.44
C SER A 388 13.10 -13.02 -7.47
N PHE A 389 12.67 -13.40 -8.67
CA PHE A 389 12.11 -14.71 -8.98
C PHE A 389 12.81 -15.27 -10.21
N SER A 390 13.27 -16.52 -10.16
CA SER A 390 14.00 -17.15 -11.26
C SER A 390 13.43 -18.54 -11.53
N ARG A 391 13.16 -18.85 -12.80
CA ARG A 391 12.71 -20.19 -13.23
C ARG A 391 13.15 -20.43 -14.68
N GLY A 392 13.89 -21.51 -14.92
CA GLY A 392 14.49 -21.77 -16.24
C GLY A 392 15.51 -20.70 -16.63
N ASN A 393 15.42 -20.20 -17.86
CA ASN A 393 16.30 -19.14 -18.39
C ASN A 393 15.74 -17.73 -18.19
N GLY A 394 14.61 -17.56 -17.49
CA GLY A 394 14.02 -16.25 -17.21
C GLY A 394 14.17 -15.85 -15.75
N ARG A 395 14.46 -14.56 -15.51
CA ARG A 395 14.55 -13.96 -14.18
C ARG A 395 13.73 -12.67 -14.13
N LEU A 396 12.83 -12.58 -13.16
CA LEU A 396 12.11 -11.36 -12.79
C LEU A 396 12.85 -10.65 -11.65
N LEU A 397 13.10 -9.36 -11.81
CA LEU A 397 13.70 -8.47 -10.82
C LEU A 397 12.76 -7.30 -10.54
N VAL A 398 12.43 -7.04 -9.29
CA VAL A 398 11.60 -5.91 -8.85
C VAL A 398 12.38 -5.08 -7.84
N SER A 399 12.67 -3.83 -8.18
CA SER A 399 13.45 -2.90 -7.36
C SER A 399 12.95 -1.46 -7.48
N GLY A 400 13.59 -0.53 -6.77
CA GLY A 400 13.31 0.91 -6.91
C GLY A 400 13.52 1.46 -8.33
N GLU A 401 14.28 0.75 -9.17
CA GLU A 401 14.52 1.12 -10.59
C GLU A 401 13.41 0.62 -11.54
N GLY A 402 12.57 -0.31 -11.09
CA GLY A 402 11.43 -0.83 -11.85
C GLY A 402 11.23 -2.34 -11.78
N ILE A 403 10.39 -2.84 -12.69
CA ILE A 403 10.09 -4.26 -12.88
C ILE A 403 10.80 -4.73 -14.16
N HIS A 404 11.82 -5.56 -14.02
CA HIS A 404 12.67 -5.99 -15.13
C HIS A 404 12.62 -7.49 -15.32
N LEU A 405 12.47 -7.94 -16.56
CA LEU A 405 12.60 -9.33 -16.95
C LEU A 405 13.91 -9.53 -17.69
N LEU A 406 14.72 -10.46 -17.22
CA LEU A 406 16.09 -10.71 -17.69
C LEU A 406 16.18 -12.13 -18.26
N ALA A 407 16.83 -12.26 -19.41
CA ALA A 407 17.29 -13.55 -19.92
C ALA A 407 18.54 -14.02 -19.16
N ALA A 408 18.67 -15.32 -18.92
CA ALA A 408 19.86 -15.96 -18.39
C ALA A 408 20.97 -15.92 -19.47
N ALA A 409 21.84 -14.92 -19.40
CA ALA A 409 22.92 -14.73 -20.35
C ALA A 409 24.27 -15.16 -19.75
N GLU A 410 25.03 -15.98 -20.49
CA GLU A 410 26.45 -16.27 -20.22
C GLU A 410 27.38 -15.10 -20.62
N ASN A 411 26.85 -14.01 -21.20
CA ASN A 411 27.61 -12.87 -21.73
C ASN A 411 27.06 -11.52 -21.26
N ASP A 412 27.98 -10.61 -20.89
CA ASP A 412 27.77 -9.29 -20.27
C ASP A 412 27.05 -8.20 -21.12
N ASN A 413 26.25 -8.55 -22.12
CA ASN A 413 25.55 -7.57 -22.97
C ASN A 413 24.03 -7.75 -22.93
N LEU A 414 23.41 -7.39 -21.81
CA LEU A 414 21.97 -7.28 -21.72
C LEU A 414 21.50 -5.98 -22.40
N HIS A 415 20.65 -6.11 -23.41
CA HIS A 415 20.12 -4.98 -24.17
C HIS A 415 18.66 -4.72 -23.80
N PRO A 416 18.29 -3.47 -23.45
CA PRO A 416 16.89 -3.13 -23.22
C PRO A 416 16.11 -3.26 -24.52
N VAL A 417 14.99 -3.98 -24.46
CA VAL A 417 14.16 -4.26 -25.63
C VAL A 417 13.27 -3.07 -25.97
N PHE A 418 12.57 -2.51 -24.98
CA PHE A 418 11.60 -1.42 -25.20
C PHE A 418 12.23 -0.03 -25.06
N PRO A 419 11.81 0.95 -25.90
CA PRO A 419 12.32 2.32 -25.80
C PRO A 419 11.77 3.03 -24.55
N THR A 420 12.61 3.83 -23.88
CA THR A 420 12.22 4.58 -22.66
C THR A 420 11.02 5.50 -22.87
N LYS A 421 10.84 6.00 -24.11
CA LYS A 421 9.70 6.84 -24.52
C LYS A 421 8.35 6.13 -24.43
N LEU A 422 8.32 4.79 -24.43
CA LEU A 422 7.09 4.01 -24.30
C LEU A 422 6.44 4.21 -22.92
N GLY A 423 7.23 4.55 -21.88
CA GLY A 423 6.71 5.01 -20.59
C GLY A 423 5.79 4.01 -19.89
N LEU A 424 6.14 2.73 -19.87
CA LEU A 424 5.36 1.69 -19.20
C LEU A 424 5.42 1.83 -17.66
N TRP A 425 4.34 1.40 -17.00
CA TRP A 425 4.19 1.42 -15.55
C TRP A 425 5.41 0.82 -14.83
N LYS A 426 5.93 1.55 -13.83
CA LYS A 426 7.11 1.16 -13.02
C LYS A 426 8.30 0.68 -13.86
N ASN A 427 8.56 1.33 -14.99
CA ASN A 427 9.70 1.05 -15.87
C ASN A 427 9.78 -0.45 -16.24
N LEU A 428 8.62 -1.02 -16.60
CA LEU A 428 8.54 -2.38 -17.14
C LEU A 428 9.46 -2.51 -18.34
N GLN A 429 10.46 -3.39 -18.23
CA GLN A 429 11.50 -3.56 -19.24
C GLN A 429 11.89 -5.04 -19.38
N VAL A 430 12.21 -5.45 -20.60
CA VAL A 430 12.83 -6.74 -20.88
C VAL A 430 14.26 -6.51 -21.32
N PHE A 431 15.17 -7.32 -20.81
CA PHE A 431 16.56 -7.33 -21.19
C PHE A 431 16.93 -8.70 -21.76
N LEU A 432 17.39 -8.70 -23.01
CA LEU A 432 17.81 -9.90 -23.73
C LEU A 432 19.33 -9.90 -23.93
N SER A 433 19.90 -11.09 -24.10
CA SER A 433 21.32 -11.30 -24.38
C SER A 433 21.72 -10.89 -25.80
N SER A 434 20.73 -10.81 -26.70
CA SER A 434 20.89 -10.38 -28.08
C SER A 434 20.03 -9.15 -28.38
N ARG A 435 20.46 -8.32 -29.34
CA ARG A 435 19.58 -7.25 -29.85
C ARG A 435 18.48 -7.91 -30.67
N THR A 436 17.24 -7.45 -30.47
CA THR A 436 16.10 -7.89 -31.28
C THR A 436 16.34 -7.62 -32.76
N GLU A 437 15.95 -8.58 -33.61
CA GLU A 437 16.03 -8.42 -35.07
C GLU A 437 15.09 -7.30 -35.52
N THR A 438 13.95 -7.17 -34.85
CA THR A 438 12.99 -6.09 -35.05
C THR A 438 13.44 -4.82 -34.30
N SER A 439 13.70 -3.74 -35.04
CA SER A 439 14.09 -2.45 -34.46
C SER A 439 12.88 -1.59 -34.03
N LEU A 440 12.88 -1.15 -32.78
CA LEU A 440 11.84 -0.28 -32.22
C LEU A 440 12.19 1.23 -32.21
N SER A 441 13.31 1.64 -32.84
CA SER A 441 13.79 3.03 -32.77
C SER A 441 13.01 4.04 -33.63
N SER A 442 12.28 3.56 -34.64
CA SER A 442 11.68 4.39 -35.70
C SER A 442 10.24 3.96 -36.02
N ILE A 443 9.45 3.64 -35.01
CA ILE A 443 8.06 3.16 -35.17
C ILE A 443 7.11 4.35 -35.38
N LYS A 444 6.11 4.18 -36.25
CA LYS A 444 5.01 5.14 -36.39
C LYS A 444 4.20 5.22 -35.10
N ALA A 445 3.70 6.40 -34.75
CA ALA A 445 2.79 6.54 -33.62
C ALA A 445 1.59 5.58 -33.79
N ASN A 446 1.25 4.86 -32.71
CA ASN A 446 0.17 3.87 -32.65
C ASN A 446 0.34 2.59 -33.47
N ASP A 447 1.51 2.21 -34.00
CA ASP A 447 1.69 0.93 -34.72
C ASP A 447 2.02 -0.25 -33.78
N ILE A 448 1.24 -1.34 -33.82
CA ILE A 448 1.39 -2.52 -32.95
C ILE A 448 2.23 -3.62 -33.62
N THR A 449 2.31 -3.65 -34.95
CA THR A 449 2.91 -4.77 -35.70
C THR A 449 4.37 -5.06 -35.30
N PRO A 450 5.26 -4.08 -35.13
CA PRO A 450 6.64 -4.33 -34.68
C PRO A 450 6.71 -4.99 -33.30
N TYR A 451 5.79 -4.64 -32.39
CA TYR A 451 5.75 -5.21 -31.04
C TYR A 451 5.33 -6.68 -31.05
N GLN A 452 4.51 -7.12 -32.01
CA GLN A 452 4.13 -8.54 -32.15
C GLN A 452 5.35 -9.43 -32.42
N TYR A 453 6.24 -8.99 -33.31
CA TYR A 453 7.47 -9.72 -33.63
C TYR A 453 8.43 -9.74 -32.43
N VAL A 454 8.61 -8.59 -31.77
CA VAL A 454 9.47 -8.49 -30.58
C VAL A 454 9.01 -9.42 -29.45
N TRP A 455 7.70 -9.52 -29.16
CA TRP A 455 7.23 -10.45 -28.13
C TRP A 455 7.44 -11.92 -28.51
N ALA A 456 7.38 -12.27 -29.79
CA ALA A 456 7.73 -13.62 -30.25
C ALA A 456 9.23 -13.91 -30.09
N GLU A 457 10.09 -12.93 -30.38
CA GLU A 457 11.54 -13.02 -30.14
C GLU A 457 11.86 -13.19 -28.64
N ILE A 458 11.19 -12.43 -27.76
CA ILE A 458 11.33 -12.56 -26.30
C ILE A 458 10.93 -13.96 -25.82
N GLU A 459 9.78 -14.48 -26.25
CA GLU A 459 9.33 -15.82 -25.87
C GLU A 459 10.32 -16.91 -26.33
N GLN A 460 10.87 -16.76 -27.54
CA GLN A 460 11.83 -17.70 -28.09
C GLN A 460 13.15 -17.71 -27.27
N GLU A 461 13.69 -16.54 -26.93
CA GLU A 461 14.96 -16.47 -26.20
C GLU A 461 14.84 -16.93 -24.73
N LEU A 462 13.74 -16.59 -24.06
CA LEU A 462 13.55 -16.93 -22.63
C LEU A 462 13.21 -18.40 -22.39
N PHE A 463 12.62 -19.10 -23.36
CA PHE A 463 12.06 -20.44 -23.13
C PHE A 463 12.62 -21.55 -24.04
N ASP A 464 13.47 -21.26 -25.03
CA ASP A 464 14.07 -22.27 -25.92
C ASP A 464 15.53 -22.63 -25.52
N VAL A 465 15.85 -23.93 -25.38
CA VAL A 465 17.01 -24.42 -24.61
C VAL A 465 18.04 -25.20 -25.46
N LYS A 466 19.27 -24.70 -25.61
CA LYS A 466 20.45 -25.51 -26.02
C LYS A 466 21.80 -25.11 -25.37
N LYS A 467 22.23 -25.91 -24.34
CA LYS A 467 23.61 -26.34 -23.91
C LYS A 467 24.66 -25.25 -23.49
N LYS A 468 25.69 -25.45 -22.62
CA LYS A 468 26.31 -26.55 -21.80
C LYS A 468 27.41 -25.91 -20.90
N ASN A 469 27.58 -26.37 -19.66
CA ASN A 469 28.68 -25.94 -18.75
C ASN A 469 30.08 -26.49 -19.13
N ILE A 470 31.14 -25.68 -18.92
CA ILE A 470 32.55 -26.10 -18.93
C ILE A 470 33.30 -25.53 -17.71
N ALA A 471 33.95 -26.40 -16.93
CA ALA A 471 34.84 -26.06 -15.82
C ALA A 471 36.27 -25.74 -16.32
N ILE A 472 36.98 -24.83 -15.63
CA ILE A 472 38.40 -24.56 -15.88
C ILE A 472 39.19 -24.61 -14.55
N ALA A 473 40.22 -25.45 -14.52
CA ALA A 473 41.20 -25.57 -13.45
C ALA A 473 42.34 -24.54 -13.58
N ARG A 474 43.00 -24.16 -12.47
CA ARG A 474 44.28 -23.43 -12.50
C ARG A 474 45.32 -23.97 -11.52
N ASN A 475 46.57 -23.93 -11.99
CA ASN A 475 47.80 -24.36 -11.32
C ASN A 475 48.44 -23.23 -10.48
N SER A 476 49.17 -23.64 -9.44
CA SER A 476 50.09 -22.89 -8.55
C SER A 476 51.28 -22.23 -9.30
N LYS A 477 52.14 -21.30 -8.80
CA LYS A 477 52.63 -21.01 -7.44
C LYS A 477 53.52 -19.73 -7.45
N LYS A 478 53.15 -18.68 -6.71
CA LYS A 478 53.95 -17.67 -5.96
C LYS A 478 52.99 -17.12 -4.89
N ARG A 479 53.45 -16.74 -3.69
CA ARG A 479 52.56 -16.38 -2.55
C ARG A 479 52.94 -15.00 -2.00
N HIS A 480 51.92 -14.18 -1.76
CA HIS A 480 51.98 -12.87 -1.10
C HIS A 480 52.39 -13.00 0.37
N ARG A 481 52.89 -11.90 0.98
CA ARG A 481 53.28 -11.85 2.41
C ARG A 481 52.26 -11.06 3.23
N VAL A 482 52.17 -11.38 4.53
CA VAL A 482 51.45 -10.53 5.50
C VAL A 482 52.12 -9.16 5.56
N ASP A 483 51.31 -8.12 5.74
CA ASP A 483 51.63 -6.67 5.67
C ASP A 483 51.84 -6.11 4.25
N GLU A 484 51.65 -6.91 3.20
CA GLU A 484 51.68 -6.44 1.81
C GLU A 484 50.35 -5.80 1.41
N THR A 485 50.41 -4.64 0.76
CA THR A 485 49.23 -3.97 0.18
C THR A 485 49.00 -4.48 -1.25
N VAL A 486 47.81 -5.00 -1.52
CA VAL A 486 47.43 -5.63 -2.77
C VAL A 486 46.15 -4.99 -3.32
N ARG A 487 45.86 -5.23 -4.61
CA ARG A 487 44.59 -4.85 -5.23
C ARG A 487 43.64 -6.03 -5.24
N ILE A 488 42.45 -5.85 -4.68
CA ILE A 488 41.45 -6.91 -4.54
C ILE A 488 40.14 -6.57 -5.24
N THR A 489 39.43 -7.61 -5.69
CA THR A 489 38.03 -7.53 -6.10
C THR A 489 37.19 -8.43 -5.20
N PHE A 490 35.93 -8.04 -4.98
CA PHE A 490 34.98 -8.85 -4.25
C PHE A 490 34.39 -9.90 -5.19
N THR A 491 34.44 -11.16 -4.76
CA THR A 491 33.98 -12.30 -5.56
C THR A 491 32.79 -12.98 -4.92
N GLY A 492 32.68 -12.97 -3.59
CA GLY A 492 31.60 -13.68 -2.91
C GLY A 492 31.24 -13.12 -1.56
N GLN A 493 30.09 -13.54 -1.02
CA GLN A 493 29.68 -13.24 0.35
C GLN A 493 29.56 -14.56 1.10
N ASP A 494 30.04 -14.61 2.34
CA ASP A 494 29.96 -15.80 3.16
C ASP A 494 28.49 -16.14 3.49
N GLU A 495 28.15 -17.41 3.33
CA GLU A 495 26.77 -17.89 3.50
C GLU A 495 26.32 -17.89 4.96
N PHE A 496 27.26 -17.89 5.91
CA PHE A 496 27.02 -18.01 7.35
C PHE A 496 27.30 -16.70 8.10
N ASP A 497 28.11 -15.81 7.53
CA ASP A 497 28.38 -14.48 8.04
C ASP A 497 28.17 -13.40 6.97
N ARG A 498 27.03 -12.69 7.05
CA ARG A 498 26.70 -11.60 6.12
C ARG A 498 27.71 -10.45 6.15
N ASN A 499 28.54 -10.33 7.19
CA ASN A 499 29.57 -9.32 7.25
C ASN A 499 30.91 -9.80 6.65
N LYS A 500 31.03 -11.05 6.21
CA LYS A 500 32.26 -11.59 5.62
C LYS A 500 32.13 -11.71 4.10
N TYR A 501 33.10 -11.19 3.38
CA TYR A 501 33.19 -11.27 1.94
C TYR A 501 34.44 -11.99 1.50
N TYR A 502 34.34 -12.76 0.42
CA TYR A 502 35.45 -13.38 -0.27
C TYR A 502 35.98 -12.45 -1.35
N CYS A 503 37.31 -12.37 -1.45
CA CYS A 503 38.02 -11.48 -2.35
C CYS A 503 39.12 -12.22 -3.11
N GLN A 504 39.44 -11.72 -4.30
CA GLN A 504 40.53 -12.19 -5.13
C GLN A 504 41.55 -11.07 -5.37
N ILE A 505 42.85 -11.41 -5.32
CA ILE A 505 43.95 -10.49 -5.63
C ILE A 505 44.14 -10.40 -7.15
N GLU A 506 44.15 -9.18 -7.66
CA GLU A 506 44.24 -8.85 -9.09
C GLU A 506 45.66 -8.41 -9.48
N ASP A 507 46.60 -9.36 -9.44
CA ASP A 507 47.97 -9.21 -9.94
C ASP A 507 48.49 -10.49 -10.63
N GLU A 508 49.76 -10.48 -11.05
CA GLU A 508 50.40 -11.62 -11.74
C GLU A 508 50.60 -12.85 -10.86
N ILE A 509 50.55 -12.69 -9.52
CA ILE A 509 50.75 -13.75 -8.54
C ILE A 509 49.41 -14.41 -8.21
N GLY A 510 48.36 -13.61 -8.11
CA GLY A 510 47.02 -14.02 -7.69
C GLY A 510 46.96 -14.41 -6.21
N GLY A 511 45.76 -14.69 -5.73
CA GLY A 511 45.52 -15.13 -4.36
C GLY A 511 44.06 -14.91 -3.97
N ASN A 512 43.57 -15.70 -3.04
CA ASN A 512 42.20 -15.59 -2.52
C ASN A 512 42.26 -15.25 -1.04
N GLY A 513 41.23 -14.56 -0.57
CA GLY A 513 41.12 -14.19 0.83
C GLY A 513 39.72 -13.75 1.19
N TYR A 514 39.58 -13.17 2.37
CA TYR A 514 38.33 -12.64 2.88
C TYR A 514 38.54 -11.30 3.60
N ILE A 515 37.47 -10.54 3.72
CA ILE A 515 37.41 -9.27 4.45
C ILE A 515 36.09 -9.20 5.24
N TYR A 516 36.12 -8.71 6.47
CA TYR A 516 34.88 -8.38 7.18
C TYR A 516 34.47 -6.93 6.92
N VAL A 517 33.18 -6.62 6.97
CA VAL A 517 32.67 -5.24 6.88
C VAL A 517 33.29 -4.35 7.96
N SER A 518 33.62 -4.91 9.14
CA SER A 518 34.34 -4.21 10.21
C SER A 518 35.78 -3.83 9.84
N ASP A 519 36.37 -4.49 8.85
CA ASP A 519 37.68 -4.16 8.28
C ASP A 519 37.56 -3.16 7.11
N ILE A 520 36.36 -2.64 6.87
CA ILE A 520 36.05 -1.60 5.88
C ILE A 520 35.45 -0.36 6.55
N VAL A 521 34.52 -0.52 7.49
CA VAL A 521 33.83 0.59 8.19
C VAL A 521 33.56 0.25 9.66
N ALA A 522 33.46 1.28 10.51
CA ALA A 522 33.23 1.12 11.95
C ALA A 522 31.75 0.98 12.34
N TYR A 523 30.81 1.14 11.40
CA TYR A 523 29.37 1.11 11.64
C TYR A 523 28.70 -0.14 11.05
N SER A 524 27.55 -0.52 11.62
CA SER A 524 26.77 -1.65 11.11
C SER A 524 25.90 -1.21 9.93
N VAL A 525 26.06 -1.85 8.78
CA VAL A 525 25.29 -1.62 7.55
C VAL A 525 24.95 -2.97 6.91
N SER A 526 23.78 -3.04 6.27
CA SER A 526 23.35 -4.23 5.55
C SER A 526 23.92 -4.20 4.14
N THR A 527 25.06 -4.87 3.92
CA THR A 527 25.74 -4.89 2.63
C THR A 527 25.35 -6.11 1.80
N SER A 528 25.56 -6.02 0.49
CA SER A 528 25.41 -7.08 -0.50
C SER A 528 26.53 -6.97 -1.53
N LEU A 529 26.79 -8.05 -2.27
CA LEU A 529 27.85 -8.05 -3.29
C LEU A 529 27.72 -6.87 -4.26
N ARG A 530 26.49 -6.44 -4.58
CA ARG A 530 26.20 -5.33 -5.52
C ARG A 530 26.84 -4.00 -5.13
N HIS A 531 27.21 -3.77 -3.87
CA HIS A 531 27.91 -2.55 -3.45
C HIS A 531 29.33 -2.46 -4.01
N PHE A 532 29.88 -3.59 -4.46
CA PHE A 532 31.23 -3.70 -5.02
C PHE A 532 31.22 -3.79 -6.56
N TYR A 533 30.07 -3.56 -7.20
CA TYR A 533 29.90 -3.53 -8.64
C TYR A 533 29.31 -2.19 -9.11
N THR A 534 29.68 -1.78 -10.31
CA THR A 534 29.04 -0.67 -11.01
C THR A 534 27.68 -1.06 -11.60
N ALA A 535 26.87 -0.08 -12.00
CA ALA A 535 25.57 -0.31 -12.62
C ALA A 535 25.62 -1.08 -13.94
N ASP A 536 26.78 -1.11 -14.61
CA ASP A 536 27.02 -1.90 -15.83
C ASP A 536 27.55 -3.32 -15.55
N GLY A 537 27.68 -3.72 -14.28
CA GLY A 537 28.17 -5.03 -13.87
C GLY A 537 29.70 -5.16 -13.73
N SER A 538 30.47 -4.09 -13.96
CA SER A 538 31.93 -4.13 -13.75
C SER A 538 32.30 -4.25 -12.27
N ARG A 539 33.39 -4.97 -11.97
CA ARG A 539 33.92 -5.09 -10.59
C ARG A 539 34.72 -3.87 -10.22
N LEU A 540 34.43 -3.31 -9.05
CA LEU A 540 35.28 -2.29 -8.43
C LEU A 540 36.54 -2.96 -7.84
N VAL A 541 37.70 -2.37 -8.09
CA VAL A 541 38.99 -2.81 -7.54
C VAL A 541 39.36 -1.91 -6.37
N PHE A 542 39.77 -2.51 -5.27
CA PHE A 542 40.11 -1.81 -4.03
C PHE A 542 41.54 -2.09 -3.63
N GLN A 543 42.18 -1.12 -3.00
CA GLN A 543 43.45 -1.31 -2.31
C GLN A 543 43.18 -1.85 -0.90
N ALA A 544 43.86 -2.94 -0.52
CA ALA A 544 43.73 -3.54 0.80
C ALA A 544 45.05 -4.14 1.29
N GLN A 545 45.27 -4.09 2.59
CA GLN A 545 46.43 -4.69 3.26
C GLN A 545 46.12 -6.12 3.73
N ILE A 546 47.07 -7.05 3.54
CA ILE A 546 46.98 -8.39 4.12
C ILE A 546 47.35 -8.31 5.60
N ILE A 547 46.37 -8.49 6.50
CA ILE A 547 46.57 -8.42 7.96
C ILE A 547 46.75 -9.79 8.61
N GLY A 548 46.43 -10.87 7.90
CA GLY A 548 46.53 -12.22 8.42
C GLY A 548 46.38 -13.28 7.33
N GLU A 549 46.58 -14.53 7.72
CA GLU A 549 46.40 -15.69 6.84
C GLU A 549 45.90 -16.89 7.64
N GLU A 550 44.75 -17.44 7.23
CA GLU A 550 44.09 -18.60 7.84
C GLU A 550 43.58 -19.52 6.74
N ASP A 551 43.79 -20.83 6.86
CA ASP A 551 43.30 -21.85 5.91
C ASP A 551 43.60 -21.58 4.42
N GLU A 552 44.80 -21.06 4.12
CA GLU A 552 45.25 -20.67 2.77
C GLU A 552 44.48 -19.48 2.16
N LEU A 553 43.69 -18.75 2.96
CA LEU A 553 43.03 -17.50 2.61
C LEU A 553 43.67 -16.32 3.34
N PHE A 554 43.94 -15.23 2.61
CA PHE A 554 44.40 -13.98 3.21
C PHE A 554 43.25 -13.24 3.90
N HIS A 555 43.49 -12.67 5.07
CA HIS A 555 42.57 -11.72 5.71
C HIS A 555 42.98 -10.31 5.29
N PHE A 556 42.09 -9.61 4.59
CA PHE A 556 42.31 -8.24 4.13
C PHE A 556 41.73 -7.19 5.08
N SER A 557 42.33 -6.00 5.09
CA SER A 557 41.76 -4.80 5.71
C SER A 557 41.93 -3.59 4.80
N MET A 558 40.90 -2.74 4.72
CA MET A 558 40.92 -1.48 3.98
C MET A 558 40.99 -0.26 4.91
N VAL A 559 40.93 -0.46 6.23
CA VAL A 559 40.79 0.63 7.21
C VAL A 559 41.90 1.67 7.08
N ASP A 560 43.16 1.25 7.01
CA ASP A 560 44.28 2.19 7.01
C ASP A 560 44.46 2.90 5.64
N ASP A 561 44.17 2.21 4.53
CA ASP A 561 44.11 2.83 3.20
C ASP A 561 43.00 3.90 3.13
N LEU A 562 41.79 3.58 3.62
CA LEU A 562 40.66 4.53 3.66
C LEU A 562 40.93 5.71 4.61
N LYS A 563 41.56 5.48 5.78
CA LYS A 563 41.99 6.55 6.68
C LYS A 563 42.92 7.52 5.96
N ASN A 564 43.96 7.00 5.29
CA ASN A 564 44.94 7.84 4.61
C ASN A 564 44.29 8.65 3.48
N TYR A 565 43.44 8.01 2.66
CA TYR A 565 42.73 8.67 1.56
C TYR A 565 41.81 9.80 2.06
N PHE A 566 40.93 9.51 3.01
CA PHE A 566 39.94 10.50 3.46
C PHE A 566 40.50 11.58 4.38
N SER A 567 41.59 11.31 5.11
CA SER A 567 42.20 12.32 6.00
C SER A 567 43.22 13.22 5.32
N ASN A 568 43.87 12.77 4.22
CA ASN A 568 44.92 13.53 3.56
C ASN A 568 44.56 14.03 2.16
N ASP A 569 43.75 13.27 1.41
CA ASP A 569 43.61 13.48 -0.04
C ASP A 569 42.18 13.87 -0.49
N TYR A 570 41.14 13.55 0.30
CA TYR A 570 39.74 13.80 -0.07
C TYR A 570 39.18 15.12 0.49
N TYR A 571 39.12 15.26 1.82
CA TYR A 571 38.57 16.45 2.49
C TYR A 571 39.66 17.49 2.76
N THR A 572 39.29 18.77 2.68
CA THR A 572 40.15 19.86 3.16
C THR A 572 39.82 20.25 4.61
N PHE A 573 40.79 20.78 5.36
CA PHE A 573 40.60 21.15 6.77
C PHE A 573 39.56 22.27 6.99
N ASP A 574 39.28 23.08 5.98
CA ASP A 574 38.34 24.21 6.04
C ASP A 574 36.95 23.89 5.45
N GLU A 575 36.75 22.67 4.94
CA GLU A 575 35.48 22.24 4.34
C GLU A 575 34.48 21.77 5.40
N ASP A 576 33.22 22.16 5.21
CA ASP A 576 32.10 21.73 6.04
C ASP A 576 31.63 20.34 5.59
N ILE A 577 31.86 19.34 6.42
CA ILE A 577 31.49 17.93 6.20
C ILE A 577 30.12 17.70 6.86
N ILE A 578 29.21 16.98 6.20
CA ILE A 578 27.90 16.65 6.77
C ILE A 578 27.94 15.24 7.35
N CYS A 579 27.73 15.13 8.65
CA CYS A 579 27.82 13.91 9.45
C CYS A 579 26.43 13.54 10.02
N SER A 580 26.03 12.27 9.93
CA SER A 580 24.90 11.68 10.67
C SER A 580 25.40 10.98 11.93
N VAL A 581 24.90 11.37 13.10
CA VAL A 581 25.39 10.89 14.39
C VAL A 581 24.84 9.50 14.73
N GLY A 582 25.71 8.56 15.08
CA GLY A 582 25.36 7.16 15.33
C GLY A 582 24.85 6.86 16.74
N GLY A 583 25.13 7.73 17.72
CA GLY A 583 24.70 7.55 19.11
C GLY A 583 25.02 8.73 20.02
N LYS A 584 24.68 8.61 21.30
CA LYS A 584 25.02 9.64 22.30
C LYS A 584 26.54 9.69 22.53
N PRO A 585 27.09 10.87 22.87
CA PRO A 585 28.49 10.99 23.27
C PRO A 585 28.85 9.99 24.38
N ASN A 586 29.99 9.33 24.23
CA ASN A 586 30.52 8.42 25.24
C ASN A 586 31.06 9.20 26.46
N LYS A 587 31.58 8.47 27.46
CA LYS A 587 32.16 9.07 28.69
C LYS A 587 33.34 10.02 28.43
N TYR A 588 33.93 9.98 27.25
CA TYR A 588 35.04 10.84 26.82
C TYR A 588 34.58 12.00 25.93
N GLY A 589 33.26 12.21 25.78
CA GLY A 589 32.68 13.28 24.98
C GLY A 589 32.61 13.00 23.47
N MET A 590 33.05 11.81 23.03
CA MET A 590 33.12 11.47 21.62
C MET A 590 31.89 10.70 21.13
N SER A 591 31.45 10.92 19.90
CA SER A 591 30.33 10.17 19.29
C SER A 591 30.70 9.62 17.91
N PRO A 592 30.31 8.36 17.57
CA PRO A 592 30.45 7.87 16.22
C PRO A 592 29.51 8.61 15.28
N ALA A 593 29.94 8.88 14.05
CA ALA A 593 29.12 9.45 13.00
C ALA A 593 29.52 8.90 11.62
N ILE A 594 28.69 9.18 10.62
CA ILE A 594 28.86 8.71 9.24
C ILE A 594 28.67 9.90 8.31
N THR A 595 29.61 10.16 7.39
CA THR A 595 29.43 11.24 6.41
C THR A 595 28.40 10.86 5.35
N ARG A 596 27.93 11.83 4.56
CA ARG A 596 27.03 11.60 3.41
C ARG A 596 27.62 10.64 2.36
N GLU A 597 28.94 10.54 2.32
CA GLU A 597 29.77 9.70 1.46
C GLU A 597 30.05 8.34 2.11
N GLY A 598 29.53 8.07 3.31
CA GLY A 598 29.69 6.80 4.02
C GLY A 598 30.98 6.68 4.84
N VAL A 599 31.75 7.76 5.00
CA VAL A 599 33.02 7.70 5.75
C VAL A 599 32.72 7.56 7.25
N SER A 600 33.41 6.64 7.93
CA SER A 600 33.29 6.46 9.39
C SER A 600 34.01 7.58 10.14
N VAL A 601 33.30 8.30 11.02
CA VAL A 601 33.80 9.49 11.72
C VAL A 601 33.76 9.30 13.24
N SER A 602 34.80 9.76 13.93
CA SER A 602 34.77 10.00 15.38
C SER A 602 34.66 11.50 15.66
N LEU A 603 33.50 11.94 16.16
CA LEU A 603 33.22 13.33 16.56
C LEU A 603 33.77 13.58 17.96
N ARG A 604 34.72 14.50 18.16
CA ARG A 604 35.41 14.64 19.45
C ARG A 604 34.68 15.53 20.46
N ASN A 605 34.07 16.61 20.00
CA ASN A 605 33.39 17.61 20.82
C ASN A 605 31.86 17.39 20.89
N ALA A 606 31.37 16.17 20.61
CA ALA A 606 29.94 15.89 20.55
C ALA A 606 29.21 16.15 21.87
N SER A 607 29.90 16.03 23.02
CA SER A 607 29.33 16.40 24.33
C SER A 607 29.20 17.91 24.58
N GLU A 608 29.84 18.75 23.76
CA GLU A 608 29.76 20.21 23.89
C GLU A 608 28.47 20.78 23.28
N PHE A 609 27.70 19.95 22.56
CA PHE A 609 26.45 20.33 21.90
C PHE A 609 25.26 19.65 22.56
N GLU A 610 24.30 20.45 23.03
CA GLU A 610 23.05 19.94 23.59
C GLU A 610 22.09 19.47 22.49
N GLY A 611 21.41 18.34 22.71
CA GLY A 611 20.40 17.82 21.79
C GLY A 611 20.92 16.94 20.64
N ILE A 612 22.21 16.57 20.64
CA ILE A 612 22.75 15.58 19.69
C ILE A 612 22.36 14.17 20.14
N ASP A 613 21.51 13.54 19.33
CA ASP A 613 21.05 12.17 19.50
C ASP A 613 21.34 11.33 18.25
N LYS A 614 21.03 10.03 18.32
CA LYS A 614 21.15 9.15 17.17
C LYS A 614 20.32 9.70 15.99
N ASN A 615 20.93 9.75 14.81
CA ASN A 615 20.44 10.32 13.55
C ASN A 615 20.36 11.86 13.50
N SER A 616 20.86 12.59 14.51
CA SER A 616 21.08 14.03 14.36
C SER A 616 22.06 14.28 13.22
N ILE A 617 21.75 15.25 12.37
CA ILE A 617 22.67 15.68 11.31
C ILE A 617 23.43 16.90 11.81
N VAL A 618 24.74 16.85 11.65
CA VAL A 618 25.65 17.91 12.07
C VAL A 618 26.60 18.29 10.96
N VAL A 619 26.99 19.55 10.94
CA VAL A 619 28.13 20.03 10.15
C VAL A 619 29.38 19.90 11.01
N CYS A 620 30.39 19.26 10.46
CA CYS A 620 31.61 18.85 11.14
C CYS A 620 32.82 19.33 10.31
N ARG A 621 33.95 19.67 10.95
CA ARG A 621 35.21 20.01 10.28
C ARG A 621 36.27 18.97 10.57
N LEU A 622 37.07 18.68 9.55
CA LEU A 622 38.12 17.67 9.64
C LEU A 622 39.21 18.09 10.63
N ASN A 623 39.53 17.18 11.56
CA ASN A 623 40.70 17.30 12.44
C ASN A 623 41.88 16.43 11.99
N GLY A 624 41.61 15.37 11.23
CA GLY A 624 42.62 14.43 10.70
C GLY A 624 42.16 12.99 10.76
N ALA A 625 43.11 12.04 10.75
CA ALA A 625 42.81 10.61 10.78
C ALA A 625 42.09 10.16 12.07
N GLY A 626 41.17 9.22 11.92
CA GLY A 626 40.43 8.60 13.01
C GLY A 626 41.24 7.58 13.80
N THR A 627 40.86 7.33 15.05
CA THR A 627 41.46 6.27 15.90
C THR A 627 40.70 4.95 15.76
N GLY A 628 41.40 3.82 15.86
CA GLY A 628 40.76 2.50 15.79
C GLY A 628 40.22 2.20 14.39
N THR A 629 38.95 1.84 14.27
CA THR A 629 38.28 1.55 12.98
C THR A 629 37.67 2.78 12.31
N PHE A 630 37.67 3.96 12.96
CA PHE A 630 37.19 5.20 12.34
C PHE A 630 38.17 5.73 11.30
N HIS A 631 37.67 6.21 10.16
CA HIS A 631 38.48 6.71 9.05
C HIS A 631 39.00 8.12 9.35
N ILE A 632 38.12 9.00 9.79
CA ILE A 632 38.44 10.40 10.08
C ILE A 632 37.95 10.79 11.46
N SER A 633 38.51 11.87 11.99
CA SER A 633 38.04 12.52 13.20
C SER A 633 37.67 13.96 12.88
N CYS A 634 36.52 14.40 13.39
CA CYS A 634 36.00 15.74 13.12
C CYS A 634 35.52 16.41 14.41
N ASP A 635 35.41 17.74 14.37
CA ASP A 635 34.71 18.54 15.38
C ASP A 635 33.42 19.11 14.80
N ILE A 636 32.36 19.03 15.57
CA ILE A 636 31.06 19.60 15.26
C ILE A 636 31.18 21.12 15.28
N VAL A 637 30.61 21.76 14.26
CA VAL A 637 30.50 23.21 14.10
C VAL A 637 29.08 23.66 14.36
N ASP A 638 28.09 22.98 13.77
CA ASP A 638 26.66 23.33 13.89
C ASP A 638 25.76 22.11 13.67
N THR A 639 24.48 22.25 14.01
CA THR A 639 23.41 21.31 13.66
C THR A 639 22.82 21.64 12.30
N TYR A 640 22.37 20.62 11.57
CA TYR A 640 21.86 20.77 10.20
C TYR A 640 20.65 19.88 9.96
N PHE A 641 19.89 20.15 8.89
CA PHE A 641 18.78 19.31 8.47
C PHE A 641 19.07 18.67 7.12
N TYR A 642 19.18 17.35 7.09
CA TYR A 642 19.41 16.57 5.87
C TYR A 642 18.77 15.18 6.00
N GLU A 643 18.25 14.64 4.91
CA GLU A 643 17.70 13.28 4.89
C GLU A 643 18.82 12.27 4.58
N PHE A 644 19.22 11.49 5.59
CA PHE A 644 20.35 10.58 5.51
C PHE A 644 19.90 9.13 5.23
N ASP A 645 20.44 8.53 4.15
CA ASP A 645 20.29 7.11 3.84
C ASP A 645 21.64 6.37 3.94
N LEU A 646 21.69 5.38 4.83
CA LEU A 646 22.91 4.65 5.17
C LEU A 646 23.42 3.77 4.02
N ASN A 647 22.54 3.13 3.26
CA ASN A 647 22.94 2.24 2.16
C ASN A 647 23.49 3.06 0.98
N THR A 648 22.84 4.17 0.64
CA THR A 648 23.35 5.10 -0.38
C THR A 648 24.70 5.69 0.04
N ALA A 649 24.87 6.05 1.31
CA ALA A 649 26.15 6.53 1.83
C ALA A 649 27.26 5.46 1.69
N PHE A 650 26.98 4.20 2.08
CA PHE A 650 27.95 3.12 1.93
C PHE A 650 28.27 2.80 0.45
N LYS A 651 27.30 2.83 -0.44
CA LYS A 651 27.54 2.64 -1.88
C LYS A 651 28.46 3.73 -2.45
N ARG A 652 28.22 5.00 -2.10
CA ARG A 652 29.10 6.11 -2.49
C ARG A 652 30.52 5.90 -1.98
N LEU A 653 30.69 5.45 -0.73
CA LEU A 653 32.01 5.13 -0.18
C LEU A 653 32.77 4.17 -1.10
N MET A 654 32.12 3.08 -1.51
CA MET A 654 32.73 2.06 -2.37
C MET A 654 33.01 2.57 -3.79
N GLU A 655 32.15 3.41 -4.34
CA GLU A 655 32.36 4.02 -5.66
C GLU A 655 33.54 5.02 -5.64
N GLU A 656 33.68 5.80 -4.57
CA GLU A 656 34.72 6.83 -4.41
C GLU A 656 36.10 6.28 -4.03
N CYS A 657 36.17 5.18 -3.27
CA CYS A 657 37.45 4.58 -2.85
C CYS A 657 38.00 3.51 -3.82
N CYS A 658 37.28 3.26 -4.91
CA CYS A 658 37.70 2.35 -5.96
C CYS A 658 38.91 2.90 -6.73
N VAL A 659 39.94 2.08 -6.92
CA VAL A 659 41.19 2.48 -7.62
C VAL A 659 41.22 2.09 -9.09
N ASP A 660 40.41 1.12 -9.52
CA ASP A 660 40.35 0.63 -10.89
C ASP A 660 39.04 -0.15 -11.13
N LYS A 661 38.66 -0.39 -12.39
CA LYS A 661 37.46 -1.17 -12.73
C LYS A 661 37.81 -2.32 -13.66
N ILE A 662 37.39 -3.52 -13.30
CA ILE A 662 37.61 -4.71 -14.13
C ILE A 662 36.29 -5.12 -14.77
N SER A 663 36.21 -4.96 -16.10
CA SER A 663 35.12 -5.44 -16.95
C SER A 663 35.21 -6.96 -17.17
N LYS A 664 35.36 -7.75 -16.10
CA LYS A 664 35.32 -9.23 -16.16
C LYS A 664 33.94 -9.72 -15.74
N THR A 665 33.42 -10.64 -16.54
CA THR A 665 32.17 -11.39 -16.36
C THR A 665 32.04 -11.91 -14.93
N ILE A 666 30.90 -11.64 -14.31
CA ILE A 666 30.46 -12.29 -13.07
C ILE A 666 30.29 -13.77 -13.40
N THR A 667 31.00 -14.66 -12.72
CA THR A 667 30.83 -16.11 -12.97
C THR A 667 29.46 -16.56 -12.47
N GLN A 668 28.89 -17.64 -13.02
CA GLN A 668 27.60 -18.20 -12.58
C GLN A 668 27.53 -18.41 -11.05
N GLN A 669 28.65 -18.78 -10.41
CA GLN A 669 28.72 -18.93 -8.94
C GLN A 669 28.60 -17.59 -8.20
N GLU A 670 29.15 -16.51 -8.73
CA GLU A 670 29.10 -15.17 -8.13
C GLU A 670 27.73 -14.53 -8.38
N GLU A 671 27.10 -14.81 -9.52
CA GLU A 671 25.71 -14.44 -9.79
C GLU A 671 24.73 -15.19 -8.85
N GLU A 672 24.95 -16.50 -8.62
CA GLU A 672 24.23 -17.30 -7.62
C GLU A 672 24.41 -16.76 -6.19
N GLN A 673 25.56 -16.19 -5.85
CA GLN A 673 25.80 -15.56 -4.55
C GLN A 673 25.17 -14.16 -4.43
N ILE A 674 25.17 -13.37 -5.50
CA ILE A 674 24.36 -12.14 -5.60
C ILE A 674 22.87 -12.47 -5.41
N LEU A 675 22.39 -13.54 -6.06
CA LEU A 675 21.03 -14.07 -5.97
C LEU A 675 20.63 -14.51 -4.54
N LYS A 676 21.57 -15.01 -3.72
CA LYS A 676 21.33 -15.36 -2.30
C LYS A 676 21.17 -14.14 -1.39
N SER A 677 21.59 -12.96 -1.83
CA SER A 677 21.45 -11.70 -1.08
C SER A 677 20.15 -10.93 -1.36
N ASP A 678 19.49 -11.21 -2.51
CA ASP A 678 18.18 -10.62 -2.88
C ASP A 678 17.03 -11.31 -2.11
N LYS A 679 15.91 -10.61 -1.89
CA LYS A 679 14.72 -11.24 -1.29
C LYS A 679 14.06 -12.15 -2.33
N LEU A 680 14.23 -13.46 -2.19
CA LEU A 680 13.55 -14.44 -3.02
C LEU A 680 12.03 -14.35 -2.77
N ILE A 681 11.28 -14.05 -3.83
CA ILE A 681 9.81 -14.08 -3.82
C ILE A 681 9.30 -15.39 -4.42
N ASP A 682 8.10 -15.79 -4.06
CA ASP A 682 7.48 -17.01 -4.57
C ASP A 682 6.52 -16.75 -5.75
N GLU A 683 5.92 -17.81 -6.29
CA GLU A 683 4.98 -17.72 -7.39
C GLU A 683 3.73 -16.88 -7.07
N ALA A 684 3.31 -16.79 -5.80
CA ALA A 684 2.12 -16.04 -5.41
C ALA A 684 2.34 -14.53 -5.56
N TYR A 685 3.55 -14.05 -5.23
CA TYR A 685 3.95 -12.66 -5.46
C TYR A 685 4.00 -12.34 -6.96
N VAL A 686 4.52 -13.25 -7.78
CA VAL A 686 4.54 -13.07 -9.25
C VAL A 686 3.13 -13.01 -9.83
N LYS A 687 2.19 -13.85 -9.33
CA LYS A 687 0.78 -13.78 -9.72
C LYS A 687 0.14 -12.44 -9.41
N GLU A 688 0.43 -11.87 -8.24
CA GLU A 688 -0.10 -10.56 -7.87
C GLU A 688 0.48 -9.45 -8.76
N VAL A 689 1.77 -9.52 -9.13
CA VAL A 689 2.35 -8.62 -10.15
C VAL A 689 1.65 -8.76 -11.49
N ILE A 690 1.35 -9.99 -11.93
CA ILE A 690 0.58 -10.24 -13.18
C ILE A 690 -0.78 -9.56 -13.11
N TYR A 691 -1.50 -9.62 -11.99
CA TYR A 691 -2.80 -8.95 -11.82
C TYR A 691 -2.67 -7.42 -11.84
N MET A 692 -1.64 -6.86 -11.22
CA MET A 692 -1.36 -5.42 -11.30
C MET A 692 -1.12 -4.97 -12.75
N ILE A 693 -0.30 -5.71 -13.50
CA ILE A 693 0.01 -5.43 -14.91
C ILE A 693 -1.23 -5.57 -15.78
N ASP A 694 -2.03 -6.63 -15.59
CA ASP A 694 -3.28 -6.79 -16.32
C ASP A 694 -4.23 -5.62 -16.06
N ARG A 695 -4.32 -5.18 -14.80
CA ARG A 695 -5.19 -4.07 -14.46
C ARG A 695 -4.69 -2.74 -15.04
N MET A 696 -3.38 -2.53 -15.12
CA MET A 696 -2.79 -1.42 -15.90
C MET A 696 -3.14 -1.51 -17.38
N ALA A 697 -3.16 -2.70 -17.99
CA ALA A 697 -3.56 -2.88 -19.38
C ALA A 697 -5.02 -2.46 -19.66
N GLN A 698 -5.89 -2.59 -18.66
CA GLN A 698 -7.30 -2.21 -18.72
C GLN A 698 -7.54 -0.73 -18.37
N ILE A 699 -6.66 -0.10 -17.60
CA ILE A 699 -6.72 1.33 -17.23
C ILE A 699 -6.15 2.20 -18.35
N ASP A 700 -5.06 1.76 -18.98
CA ASP A 700 -4.37 2.53 -20.01
C ASP A 700 -5.22 2.61 -21.28
N SER A 701 -5.42 3.83 -21.77
CA SER A 701 -6.20 4.08 -22.98
C SER A 701 -5.41 3.88 -24.27
N GLU A 702 -4.08 3.75 -24.18
CA GLU A 702 -3.19 3.59 -25.33
C GLU A 702 -3.00 2.10 -25.67
N TYR A 703 -3.54 1.66 -26.81
CA TYR A 703 -3.47 0.24 -27.22
C TYR A 703 -2.07 -0.33 -27.30
N VAL A 704 -1.08 0.47 -27.71
CA VAL A 704 0.32 0.01 -27.76
C VAL A 704 0.81 -0.33 -26.36
N LYS A 705 0.47 0.48 -25.35
CA LYS A 705 0.80 0.17 -23.95
C LYS A 705 -0.01 -1.01 -23.44
N SER A 706 -1.32 -1.04 -23.65
CA SER A 706 -2.18 -2.18 -23.26
C SER A 706 -1.69 -3.50 -23.87
N PHE A 707 -1.30 -3.50 -25.15
CA PHE A 707 -0.73 -4.66 -25.83
C PHE A 707 0.56 -5.13 -25.17
N ASN A 708 1.48 -4.21 -24.87
CA ASN A 708 2.74 -4.54 -24.21
C ASN A 708 2.56 -4.99 -22.76
N TYR A 709 1.65 -4.40 -21.99
CA TYR A 709 1.30 -4.89 -20.65
C TYR A 709 0.80 -6.34 -20.69
N LEU A 710 -0.04 -6.68 -21.67
CA LEU A 710 -0.51 -8.07 -21.85
C LEU A 710 0.62 -9.01 -22.27
N GLY A 711 1.57 -8.54 -23.08
CA GLY A 711 2.79 -9.28 -23.40
C GLY A 711 3.62 -9.61 -22.15
N PHE A 712 3.83 -8.62 -21.27
CA PHE A 712 4.49 -8.84 -19.97
C PHE A 712 3.74 -9.85 -19.11
N ALA A 713 2.42 -9.67 -18.95
CA ALA A 713 1.58 -10.57 -18.16
C ALA A 713 1.65 -12.01 -18.69
N ARG A 714 1.63 -12.18 -20.02
CA ARG A 714 1.77 -13.49 -20.68
C ARG A 714 3.13 -14.14 -20.41
N VAL A 715 4.23 -13.42 -20.60
CA VAL A 715 5.57 -13.97 -20.38
C VAL A 715 5.79 -14.32 -18.91
N LEU A 716 5.28 -13.52 -17.98
CA LEU A 716 5.30 -13.86 -16.55
C LEU A 716 4.45 -15.09 -16.22
N CYS A 717 3.29 -15.27 -16.86
CA CYS A 717 2.52 -16.51 -16.74
C CYS A 717 3.34 -17.73 -17.23
N LEU A 718 4.02 -17.62 -18.37
CA LEU A 718 4.89 -18.70 -18.87
C LEU A 718 6.04 -18.98 -17.90
N LEU A 719 6.65 -17.94 -17.33
CA LEU A 719 7.74 -18.04 -16.36
C LEU A 719 7.35 -18.88 -15.13
N ILE A 720 6.12 -18.73 -14.63
CA ILE A 720 5.60 -19.52 -13.49
C ILE A 720 4.85 -20.80 -13.91
N GLY A 721 4.83 -21.15 -15.20
CA GLY A 721 4.13 -22.33 -15.72
C GLY A 721 2.60 -22.24 -15.69
N TRP A 722 2.02 -21.04 -15.74
CA TRP A 722 0.57 -20.80 -15.75
C TRP A 722 0.01 -20.73 -17.18
N GLU A 723 0.07 -21.85 -17.89
CA GLU A 723 -0.23 -21.94 -19.33
C GLU A 723 -1.65 -21.47 -19.70
N SER A 724 -2.66 -21.81 -18.89
CA SER A 724 -4.05 -21.43 -19.16
C SER A 724 -4.26 -19.90 -19.12
N GLN A 725 -3.59 -19.20 -18.21
CA GLN A 725 -3.64 -17.75 -18.11
C GLN A 725 -2.77 -17.07 -19.19
N ALA A 726 -1.64 -17.69 -19.56
CA ALA A 726 -0.84 -17.23 -20.69
C ALA A 726 -1.63 -17.29 -22.01
N ALA A 727 -2.43 -18.34 -22.23
CA ALA A 727 -3.34 -18.46 -23.38
C ALA A 727 -4.44 -17.39 -23.35
N TYR A 728 -5.00 -17.09 -22.16
CA TYR A 728 -5.97 -16.01 -21.98
C TYR A 728 -5.41 -14.63 -22.38
N TYR A 729 -4.20 -14.27 -21.94
CA TYR A 729 -3.58 -13.00 -22.34
C TYR A 729 -3.23 -12.95 -23.82
N LYS A 730 -2.82 -14.08 -24.42
CA LYS A 730 -2.61 -14.18 -25.87
C LYS A 730 -3.88 -13.88 -26.66
N GLY A 731 -5.01 -14.48 -26.29
CA GLY A 731 -6.30 -14.20 -26.94
C GLY A 731 -6.69 -12.72 -26.86
N ARG A 732 -6.39 -12.04 -25.75
CA ARG A 732 -6.60 -10.58 -25.62
C ARG A 732 -5.67 -9.76 -26.51
N MET A 733 -4.40 -10.13 -26.60
CA MET A 733 -3.44 -9.50 -27.50
C MET A 733 -3.89 -9.63 -28.97
N ASP A 734 -4.37 -10.80 -29.37
CA ASP A 734 -4.81 -11.06 -30.74
C ASP A 734 -6.08 -10.26 -31.10
N ILE A 735 -7.01 -10.09 -30.15
CA ILE A 735 -8.18 -9.21 -30.32
C ILE A 735 -7.74 -7.75 -30.49
N ILE A 736 -6.81 -7.25 -29.66
CA ILE A 736 -6.28 -5.89 -29.78
C ILE A 736 -5.61 -5.68 -31.13
N ALA A 737 -4.83 -6.66 -31.59
CA ALA A 737 -4.18 -6.61 -32.90
C ALA A 737 -5.20 -6.54 -34.04
N MET A 738 -6.25 -7.37 -34.05
CA MET A 738 -7.28 -7.32 -35.09
C MET A 738 -8.10 -6.03 -35.05
N LEU A 739 -8.39 -5.51 -33.85
CA LEU A 739 -9.05 -4.21 -33.69
C LEU A 739 -8.20 -3.07 -34.24
N HIS A 740 -6.88 -3.13 -34.04
CA HIS A 740 -5.93 -2.17 -34.58
C HIS A 740 -5.78 -2.28 -36.11
N ASP A 741 -5.69 -3.50 -36.65
CA ASP A 741 -5.69 -3.75 -38.09
C ASP A 741 -6.96 -3.19 -38.74
N PHE A 742 -8.11 -3.34 -38.06
CA PHE A 742 -9.38 -2.78 -38.50
C PHE A 742 -9.36 -1.25 -38.49
N ALA A 743 -8.86 -0.62 -37.43
CA ALA A 743 -8.75 0.84 -37.33
C ALA A 743 -7.93 1.43 -38.48
N THR A 744 -6.86 0.72 -38.87
CA THR A 744 -5.91 1.17 -39.90
C THR A 744 -6.42 0.92 -41.31
N ASN A 745 -7.02 -0.26 -41.56
CA ASN A 745 -7.36 -0.72 -42.90
C ASN A 745 -8.86 -0.64 -43.23
N SER A 746 -9.70 -0.29 -42.24
CA SER A 746 -11.18 -0.29 -42.33
C SER A 746 -11.79 -1.62 -42.81
N LYS A 747 -11.04 -2.72 -42.65
CA LYS A 747 -11.43 -4.08 -43.00
C LYS A 747 -10.91 -5.07 -41.96
N VAL A 748 -11.68 -6.12 -41.72
CA VAL A 748 -11.30 -7.24 -40.86
C VAL A 748 -10.88 -8.41 -41.74
N ASP A 749 -9.77 -9.07 -41.40
CA ASP A 749 -9.32 -10.30 -42.05
C ASP A 749 -10.16 -11.49 -41.55
N GLU A 750 -11.02 -12.01 -42.43
CA GLU A 750 -11.96 -13.10 -42.10
C GLU A 750 -11.27 -14.43 -41.82
N GLU A 751 -10.16 -14.72 -42.52
CA GLU A 751 -9.42 -15.97 -42.30
C GLU A 751 -8.78 -15.96 -40.90
N LYS A 752 -8.17 -14.83 -40.52
CA LYS A 752 -7.65 -14.64 -39.15
C LYS A 752 -8.74 -14.68 -38.09
N LEU A 753 -9.92 -14.12 -38.38
CA LEU A 753 -11.05 -14.11 -37.45
C LEU A 753 -11.56 -15.53 -37.17
N VAL A 754 -11.70 -16.37 -38.21
CA VAL A 754 -12.09 -17.78 -38.09
C VAL A 754 -11.00 -18.61 -37.41
N GLN A 755 -9.73 -18.36 -37.71
CA GLN A 755 -8.62 -18.99 -37.00
C GLN A 755 -8.63 -18.66 -35.50
N LEU A 756 -8.92 -17.41 -35.15
CA LEU A 756 -9.02 -16.96 -33.76
C LEU A 756 -10.20 -17.61 -33.04
N GLU A 757 -11.36 -17.75 -33.70
CA GLU A 757 -12.53 -18.47 -33.18
C GLU A 757 -12.20 -19.94 -32.86
N ASN A 758 -11.55 -20.62 -33.81
CA ASN A 758 -11.20 -22.03 -33.67
C ASN A 758 -10.10 -22.26 -32.63
N ALA A 759 -9.06 -21.41 -32.60
CA ALA A 759 -7.95 -21.52 -31.67
C ALA A 759 -8.35 -21.23 -30.21
N ASN A 760 -9.41 -20.45 -30.00
CA ASN A 760 -9.83 -19.98 -28.67
C ASN A 760 -11.27 -20.40 -28.30
N ALA A 761 -11.81 -21.45 -28.93
CA ALA A 761 -13.19 -21.88 -28.71
C ALA A 761 -13.52 -22.19 -27.24
N GLU A 762 -12.62 -22.89 -26.53
CA GLU A 762 -12.75 -23.17 -25.09
C GLU A 762 -12.52 -21.92 -24.21
N LEU A 763 -11.78 -20.94 -24.70
CA LEU A 763 -11.53 -19.68 -24.00
C LEU A 763 -12.77 -18.78 -24.05
N PHE A 764 -13.42 -18.68 -25.22
CA PHE A 764 -14.64 -17.88 -25.42
C PHE A 764 -15.87 -18.49 -24.76
N SER A 765 -15.93 -19.82 -24.59
CA SER A 765 -17.01 -20.45 -23.82
C SER A 765 -16.92 -20.11 -22.33
N ASN A 766 -15.70 -19.96 -21.81
CA ASN A 766 -15.44 -19.75 -20.39
C ASN A 766 -15.22 -18.27 -19.98
N ASN A 767 -15.09 -17.34 -20.95
CA ASN A 767 -14.92 -15.91 -20.69
C ASN A 767 -15.93 -15.08 -21.49
N VAL A 768 -16.95 -14.58 -20.79
CA VAL A 768 -18.05 -13.80 -21.39
C VAL A 768 -17.56 -12.46 -21.93
N VAL A 769 -16.64 -11.80 -21.21
CA VAL A 769 -16.08 -10.50 -21.58
C VAL A 769 -15.29 -10.60 -22.89
N LEU A 770 -14.44 -11.62 -23.00
CA LEU A 770 -13.63 -11.86 -24.18
C LEU A 770 -14.48 -12.28 -25.38
N LYS A 771 -15.50 -13.12 -25.15
CA LYS A 771 -16.48 -13.49 -26.18
C LYS A 771 -17.22 -12.27 -26.71
N GLU A 772 -17.61 -11.33 -25.84
CA GLU A 772 -18.26 -10.09 -26.25
C GLU A 772 -17.34 -9.21 -27.10
N LYS A 773 -16.07 -9.08 -26.73
CA LYS A 773 -15.06 -8.38 -27.54
C LYS A 773 -14.82 -9.05 -28.90
N PHE A 774 -14.84 -10.38 -28.94
CA PHE A 774 -14.78 -11.13 -30.19
C PHE A 774 -16.05 -10.90 -31.07
N MET A 775 -17.24 -10.89 -30.46
CA MET A 775 -18.48 -10.56 -31.18
C MET A 775 -18.48 -9.12 -31.73
N GLN A 776 -17.83 -8.17 -31.05
CA GLN A 776 -17.62 -6.81 -31.59
C GLN A 776 -16.82 -6.85 -32.90
N LEU A 777 -15.74 -7.63 -32.95
CA LEU A 777 -14.96 -7.85 -34.19
C LEU A 777 -15.78 -8.53 -35.29
N GLN A 778 -16.59 -9.54 -34.94
CA GLN A 778 -17.51 -10.19 -35.90
C GLN A 778 -18.51 -9.19 -36.49
N ILE A 779 -19.15 -8.36 -35.65
CA ILE A 779 -20.10 -7.34 -36.13
C ILE A 779 -19.42 -6.37 -37.10
N VAL A 780 -18.22 -5.92 -36.78
CA VAL A 780 -17.46 -4.99 -37.63
C VAL A 780 -17.01 -5.64 -38.94
N SER A 781 -16.75 -6.95 -38.94
CA SER A 781 -16.46 -7.72 -40.15
C SER A 781 -17.63 -7.78 -41.14
N PHE A 782 -18.84 -7.42 -40.72
CA PHE A 782 -20.04 -7.34 -41.57
C PHE A 782 -20.22 -5.99 -42.27
N MET A 783 -19.32 -5.03 -42.06
CA MET A 783 -19.33 -3.78 -42.82
C MET A 783 -19.15 -4.05 -44.33
N ASP A 784 -19.92 -3.31 -45.13
CA ASP A 784 -19.98 -3.43 -46.59
C ASP A 784 -20.54 -4.78 -47.10
N LYS A 785 -21.21 -5.57 -46.24
CA LYS A 785 -21.78 -6.88 -46.58
C LYS A 785 -23.29 -6.91 -46.34
N ALA A 786 -24.05 -6.64 -47.39
CA ALA A 786 -25.51 -6.58 -47.33
C ALA A 786 -26.17 -7.90 -46.90
N GLU A 787 -25.53 -9.05 -47.18
CA GLU A 787 -26.00 -10.39 -46.79
C GLU A 787 -26.13 -10.60 -45.28
N HIS A 788 -25.35 -9.86 -44.47
CA HIS A 788 -25.38 -9.95 -43.00
C HIS A 788 -26.33 -8.93 -42.34
N ASN A 789 -27.04 -8.10 -43.10
CA ASN A 789 -27.93 -7.07 -42.55
C ASN A 789 -29.07 -7.65 -41.69
N ALA A 790 -29.60 -8.82 -42.05
CA ALA A 790 -30.63 -9.50 -41.25
C ALA A 790 -30.07 -9.95 -39.88
N SER A 791 -28.86 -10.52 -39.87
CA SER A 791 -28.16 -10.93 -38.66
C SER A 791 -27.81 -9.72 -37.78
N LEU A 792 -27.36 -8.61 -38.37
CA LEU A 792 -27.09 -7.36 -37.65
C LEU A 792 -28.36 -6.80 -36.98
N PHE A 793 -29.50 -6.85 -37.67
CA PHE A 793 -30.79 -6.42 -37.11
C PHE A 793 -31.23 -7.31 -35.95
N GLU A 794 -31.04 -8.63 -36.05
CA GLU A 794 -31.34 -9.57 -34.97
C GLU A 794 -30.43 -9.34 -33.76
N LEU A 795 -29.13 -9.20 -33.97
CA LEU A 795 -28.14 -8.88 -32.92
C LEU A 795 -28.45 -7.55 -32.23
N ALA A 796 -28.86 -6.54 -33.00
CA ALA A 796 -29.25 -5.24 -32.46
C ALA A 796 -30.42 -5.36 -31.47
N ASN A 797 -31.41 -6.20 -31.78
CA ASN A 797 -32.58 -6.38 -30.92
C ASN A 797 -32.38 -7.38 -29.77
N SER A 798 -31.43 -8.32 -29.91
CA SER A 798 -31.29 -9.45 -28.99
C SER A 798 -30.24 -9.22 -27.90
N ASN A 799 -29.19 -8.41 -28.15
CA ASN A 799 -28.09 -8.22 -27.20
C ASN A 799 -27.90 -6.73 -26.83
N PRO A 800 -28.30 -6.31 -25.60
CA PRO A 800 -28.27 -4.91 -25.19
C PRO A 800 -26.90 -4.25 -25.30
N SER A 801 -25.80 -4.98 -25.09
CA SER A 801 -24.46 -4.40 -25.08
C SER A 801 -23.82 -4.28 -26.47
N LEU A 802 -24.31 -5.04 -27.44
CA LEU A 802 -23.87 -4.98 -28.84
C LEU A 802 -24.84 -4.18 -29.73
N ASN A 803 -26.00 -3.78 -29.19
CA ASN A 803 -27.05 -3.09 -29.91
C ASN A 803 -26.54 -1.88 -30.70
N ASN A 804 -25.83 -0.99 -30.01
CA ASN A 804 -25.33 0.24 -30.63
C ASN A 804 -24.37 -0.05 -31.78
N LEU A 805 -23.43 -1.00 -31.60
CA LEU A 805 -22.45 -1.35 -32.63
C LEU A 805 -23.13 -2.01 -33.84
N ALA A 806 -24.00 -2.99 -33.61
CA ALA A 806 -24.74 -3.68 -34.67
C ALA A 806 -25.63 -2.72 -35.47
N SER A 807 -26.30 -1.79 -34.77
CA SER A 807 -27.11 -0.75 -35.39
C SER A 807 -26.28 0.22 -36.22
N LEU A 808 -25.09 0.61 -35.76
CA LEU A 808 -24.19 1.48 -36.50
C LEU A 808 -23.64 0.79 -37.76
N VAL A 809 -23.21 -0.47 -37.67
CA VAL A 809 -22.76 -1.23 -38.86
C VAL A 809 -23.91 -1.42 -39.86
N LEU A 810 -25.12 -1.72 -39.38
CA LEU A 810 -26.31 -1.80 -40.24
C LEU A 810 -26.59 -0.45 -40.92
N ALA A 811 -26.53 0.66 -40.18
CA ALA A 811 -26.72 2.01 -40.72
C ALA A 811 -25.63 2.37 -41.75
N TYR A 812 -24.38 1.98 -41.50
CA TYR A 812 -23.28 2.13 -42.45
C TYR A 812 -23.56 1.38 -43.75
N ASN A 813 -23.95 0.11 -43.67
CA ASN A 813 -24.27 -0.71 -44.85
C ASN A 813 -25.42 -0.11 -45.67
N ILE A 814 -26.46 0.39 -45.00
CA ILE A 814 -27.61 1.02 -45.67
C ILE A 814 -27.21 2.36 -46.31
N THR A 815 -26.52 3.24 -45.60
CA THR A 815 -26.12 4.56 -46.13
C THR A 815 -25.16 4.46 -47.30
N LYS A 816 -24.19 3.53 -47.23
CA LYS A 816 -23.25 3.26 -48.31
C LYS A 816 -23.94 2.66 -49.54
N ALA A 817 -24.86 1.71 -49.36
CA ALA A 817 -25.68 1.18 -50.46
C ALA A 817 -26.53 2.25 -51.16
N ASN A 818 -26.94 3.29 -50.43
CA ASN A 818 -27.68 4.45 -50.95
C ASN A 818 -26.79 5.59 -51.46
N LYS A 819 -25.45 5.40 -51.56
CA LYS A 819 -24.47 6.39 -52.05
C LYS A 819 -24.39 7.68 -51.23
N LEU A 820 -24.67 7.62 -49.93
CA LEU A 820 -24.53 8.73 -48.98
C LEU A 820 -23.15 8.70 -48.32
N GLU A 821 -22.09 9.00 -49.09
CA GLU A 821 -20.68 8.82 -48.67
C GLU A 821 -20.28 9.62 -47.42
N THR A 822 -20.75 10.86 -47.28
CA THR A 822 -20.46 11.68 -46.09
C THR A 822 -21.08 11.07 -44.83
N CYS A 823 -22.36 10.69 -44.88
CA CYS A 823 -23.04 10.03 -43.77
C CYS A 823 -22.41 8.66 -43.44
N ALA A 824 -21.99 7.89 -44.44
CA ALA A 824 -21.31 6.62 -44.24
C ALA A 824 -19.96 6.82 -43.54
N THR A 825 -19.21 7.86 -43.92
CA THR A 825 -17.94 8.24 -43.28
C THR A 825 -18.16 8.65 -41.81
N ASP A 826 -19.20 9.44 -41.52
CA ASP A 826 -19.55 9.84 -40.16
C ASP A 826 -19.93 8.63 -39.28
N ILE A 827 -20.70 7.68 -39.82
CA ILE A 827 -21.06 6.45 -39.13
C ILE A 827 -19.82 5.57 -38.92
N HIS A 828 -18.92 5.47 -39.89
CA HIS A 828 -17.65 4.74 -39.78
C HIS A 828 -16.77 5.31 -38.67
N ASN A 829 -16.61 6.64 -38.61
CA ASN A 829 -15.89 7.31 -37.52
C ASN A 829 -16.54 7.06 -36.16
N LYS A 830 -17.88 6.98 -36.10
CA LYS A 830 -18.61 6.62 -34.89
C LYS A 830 -18.40 5.16 -34.48
N ILE A 831 -18.27 4.22 -35.43
CA ILE A 831 -17.90 2.82 -35.17
C ILE A 831 -16.48 2.74 -34.61
N ILE A 832 -15.52 3.43 -35.25
CA ILE A 832 -14.13 3.55 -34.79
C ILE A 832 -14.07 4.09 -33.34
N THR A 833 -14.81 5.17 -33.07
CA THR A 833 -14.87 5.79 -31.73
C THR A 833 -15.52 4.87 -30.70
N LEU A 834 -16.62 4.18 -31.04
CA LEU A 834 -17.30 3.25 -30.13
C LEU A 834 -16.45 2.02 -29.78
N LEU A 835 -15.57 1.60 -30.68
CA LEU A 835 -14.58 0.56 -30.43
C LEU A 835 -13.33 1.09 -29.69
N ASN A 836 -13.31 2.39 -29.39
CA ASN A 836 -12.23 3.17 -28.80
C ASN A 836 -10.94 3.24 -29.64
N LEU A 837 -11.04 2.97 -30.94
CA LEU A 837 -9.91 2.84 -31.86
C LEU A 837 -9.37 4.20 -32.27
N LYS A 838 -8.22 4.63 -31.72
CA LYS A 838 -7.53 5.84 -32.19
C LYS A 838 -6.79 5.53 -33.50
N GLY A 839 -7.43 5.85 -34.63
CA GLY A 839 -6.85 5.64 -35.97
C GLY A 839 -7.56 6.32 -37.14
N GLY A 840 -8.64 7.07 -36.92
CA GLY A 840 -9.23 7.90 -37.97
C GLY A 840 -8.56 9.27 -38.02
N GLU A 841 -7.71 9.52 -39.01
CA GLU A 841 -7.33 10.89 -39.37
C GLU A 841 -8.57 11.59 -39.96
N THR A 842 -9.38 12.21 -39.10
CA THR A 842 -10.42 13.14 -39.55
C THR A 842 -9.82 14.43 -40.13
N GLY A 843 -8.51 14.66 -39.93
CA GLY A 843 -7.84 15.95 -40.11
C GLY A 843 -8.19 16.98 -39.04
N LEU A 844 -9.25 16.74 -38.26
CA LEU A 844 -9.78 17.69 -37.29
C LEU A 844 -9.18 17.47 -35.90
N LYS A 845 -8.73 18.56 -35.26
CA LYS A 845 -8.27 18.54 -33.87
C LYS A 845 -9.40 18.06 -32.94
N LEU A 846 -9.08 17.10 -32.07
CA LEU A 846 -9.98 16.62 -31.01
C LEU A 846 -9.85 17.54 -29.79
N TYR A 847 -10.99 18.02 -29.29
CA TYR A 847 -11.09 18.87 -28.10
C TYR A 847 -11.67 18.05 -26.95
N GLY A 848 -11.04 18.14 -25.77
CA GLY A 848 -11.43 17.33 -24.61
C GLY A 848 -11.24 15.82 -24.82
N SER A 849 -12.11 15.00 -24.21
CA SER A 849 -12.11 13.54 -24.35
C SER A 849 -12.94 13.02 -25.52
N GLY A 850 -13.59 13.89 -26.29
CA GLY A 850 -14.57 13.50 -27.32
C GLY A 850 -15.99 13.26 -26.80
N GLU A 851 -16.19 13.31 -25.49
CA GLU A 851 -17.50 13.18 -24.83
C GLU A 851 -17.85 14.46 -24.06
N GLU A 852 -19.13 14.83 -24.03
CA GLU A 852 -19.60 15.93 -23.18
C GLU A 852 -19.64 15.48 -21.72
N THR A 853 -19.06 16.28 -20.83
CA THR A 853 -18.96 15.96 -19.40
C THR A 853 -19.61 17.06 -18.57
N GLU A 854 -19.51 16.98 -17.25
CA GLU A 854 -19.96 18.07 -16.37
C GLU A 854 -19.10 19.34 -16.55
N GLU A 855 -17.89 19.23 -17.09
CA GLU A 855 -16.92 20.32 -17.25
C GLU A 855 -16.63 20.67 -18.72
N VAL A 856 -17.21 19.93 -19.68
CA VAL A 856 -17.01 20.15 -21.13
C VAL A 856 -18.34 20.08 -21.89
N GLU A 857 -18.60 21.08 -22.73
CA GLU A 857 -19.75 21.13 -23.65
C GLU A 857 -19.28 21.47 -25.07
N TYR A 858 -19.91 20.85 -26.08
CA TYR A 858 -19.65 21.13 -27.49
C TYR A 858 -20.85 21.81 -28.16
N LYS A 859 -20.55 22.83 -28.97
CA LYS A 859 -21.52 23.46 -29.86
C LYS A 859 -20.87 23.69 -31.22
N THR A 860 -21.63 23.43 -32.29
CA THR A 860 -21.14 23.63 -33.65
C THR A 860 -21.21 25.10 -34.09
N SER A 861 -22.10 25.91 -33.50
CA SER A 861 -22.40 27.29 -33.94
C SER A 861 -23.09 28.12 -32.85
N ILE A 862 -22.99 29.46 -32.93
CA ILE A 862 -23.82 30.42 -32.17
C ILE A 862 -24.93 31.06 -33.01
N VAL A 863 -24.98 30.77 -34.32
CA VAL A 863 -25.94 31.35 -35.28
C VAL A 863 -26.99 30.31 -35.73
N PHE A 864 -26.57 29.07 -35.93
CA PHE A 864 -27.40 28.01 -36.48
C PHE A 864 -27.84 27.05 -35.38
N CYS A 865 -29.15 26.82 -35.28
CA CYS A 865 -29.72 25.87 -34.33
C CYS A 865 -29.53 24.43 -34.83
N ALA A 866 -29.33 23.47 -33.93
CA ALA A 866 -29.14 22.05 -34.28
C ALA A 866 -30.30 21.43 -35.11
N GLU A 867 -31.50 22.01 -35.03
CA GLU A 867 -32.73 21.52 -35.70
C GLU A 867 -33.09 22.28 -36.97
N SER A 868 -32.39 23.36 -37.32
CA SER A 868 -32.73 24.26 -38.43
C SER A 868 -31.49 24.75 -39.18
N MET A 869 -31.48 24.56 -40.50
CA MET A 869 -30.45 25.09 -41.39
C MET A 869 -30.61 26.60 -41.68
N GLN A 870 -31.68 27.23 -41.19
CA GLN A 870 -31.86 28.68 -41.28
C GLN A 870 -31.19 29.38 -40.09
N PRO A 871 -30.46 30.50 -40.31
CA PRO A 871 -29.79 31.24 -39.24
C PRO A 871 -30.82 31.84 -38.29
N ASP A 872 -30.71 31.48 -37.00
CA ASP A 872 -31.55 31.98 -35.90
C ASP A 872 -30.65 32.26 -34.69
N HIS A 873 -29.96 33.39 -34.79
CA HIS A 873 -28.96 33.81 -33.81
C HIS A 873 -29.57 34.04 -32.42
N GLU A 874 -30.80 34.57 -32.32
CA GLU A 874 -31.43 34.82 -31.03
C GLU A 874 -31.72 33.52 -30.28
N LYS A 875 -32.30 32.53 -30.97
CA LYS A 875 -32.62 31.23 -30.36
C LYS A 875 -31.36 30.45 -30.01
N GLN A 876 -30.35 30.48 -30.87
CA GLN A 876 -29.11 29.76 -30.60
C GLN A 876 -28.30 30.41 -29.47
N MET A 877 -28.25 31.74 -29.41
CA MET A 877 -27.62 32.47 -28.30
C MET A 877 -28.33 32.19 -26.97
N ASP A 878 -29.66 32.05 -26.94
CA ASP A 878 -30.39 31.63 -25.74
C ASP A 878 -29.95 30.25 -25.22
N GLU A 879 -29.65 29.29 -26.12
CA GLU A 879 -29.10 27.99 -25.74
C GLU A 879 -27.66 28.07 -25.25
N ILE A 880 -26.82 28.93 -25.85
CA ILE A 880 -25.45 29.20 -25.37
C ILE A 880 -25.50 29.78 -23.95
N LEU A 881 -26.39 30.74 -23.68
CA LEU A 881 -26.56 31.33 -22.36
C LEU A 881 -27.02 30.30 -21.32
N LYS A 882 -27.91 29.37 -21.65
CA LYS A 882 -28.27 28.26 -20.75
C LYS A 882 -27.08 27.34 -20.44
N VAL A 883 -26.18 27.13 -21.40
CA VAL A 883 -24.94 26.36 -21.16
C VAL A 883 -24.04 27.13 -20.20
N VAL A 884 -23.85 28.43 -20.42
CA VAL A 884 -23.04 29.30 -19.55
C VAL A 884 -23.61 29.31 -18.11
N ASP A 885 -24.93 29.48 -17.95
CA ASP A 885 -25.62 29.39 -16.66
C ASP A 885 -25.37 28.05 -15.96
N SER A 886 -25.38 26.95 -16.73
CA SER A 886 -25.11 25.61 -16.19
C SER A 886 -23.69 25.41 -15.68
N PHE A 887 -22.72 26.13 -16.22
CA PHE A 887 -21.33 26.13 -15.74
C PHE A 887 -21.15 27.06 -14.54
N PHE A 888 -21.80 28.25 -14.54
CA PHE A 888 -21.83 29.13 -13.37
C PHE A 888 -22.39 28.43 -12.14
N ASN A 889 -23.40 27.59 -12.30
CA ASN A 889 -24.10 26.94 -11.20
C ASN A 889 -23.53 25.58 -10.79
N THR A 890 -22.45 25.11 -11.42
CA THR A 890 -21.77 23.84 -11.08
C THR A 890 -20.30 24.05 -10.74
N ARG A 891 -19.37 23.30 -11.34
CA ARG A 891 -17.91 23.36 -11.06
C ARG A 891 -17.16 24.25 -12.04
N GLY A 892 -17.87 24.95 -12.92
CA GLY A 892 -17.28 25.59 -14.09
C GLY A 892 -16.99 24.58 -15.21
N GLY A 893 -16.32 25.04 -16.27
CA GLY A 893 -15.97 24.19 -17.39
C GLY A 893 -15.57 24.96 -18.64
N VAL A 894 -15.42 24.25 -19.75
CA VAL A 894 -15.07 24.80 -21.06
C VAL A 894 -16.18 24.50 -22.06
N LEU A 895 -16.72 25.56 -22.67
CA LEU A 895 -17.59 25.47 -23.84
C LEU A 895 -16.73 25.64 -25.10
N TYR A 896 -16.71 24.62 -25.95
CA TYR A 896 -16.09 24.72 -27.27
C TYR A 896 -17.14 24.98 -28.35
N ILE A 897 -16.92 26.02 -29.15
CA ILE A 897 -17.79 26.47 -30.23
C ILE A 897 -17.08 26.27 -31.57
N GLY A 898 -17.74 25.65 -32.54
CA GLY A 898 -17.13 25.09 -33.74
C GLY A 898 -16.70 23.64 -33.56
N VAL A 899 -17.24 22.94 -32.56
CA VAL A 899 -16.94 21.54 -32.25
C VAL A 899 -18.22 20.73 -32.33
N ASN A 900 -18.18 19.59 -33.03
CA ASN A 900 -19.34 18.71 -33.13
C ASN A 900 -19.57 17.93 -31.81
N ASN A 901 -20.72 17.24 -31.71
CA ASN A 901 -21.07 16.46 -30.51
C ASN A 901 -20.11 15.29 -30.21
N PHE A 902 -19.09 15.08 -31.05
CA PHE A 902 -18.07 14.04 -30.91
C PHE A 902 -16.70 14.63 -30.53
N GLY A 903 -16.63 15.94 -30.21
CA GLY A 903 -15.43 16.64 -29.79
C GLY A 903 -14.47 17.03 -30.92
N TYR A 904 -14.81 16.83 -32.20
CA TYR A 904 -13.95 17.25 -33.32
C TYR A 904 -14.24 18.69 -33.73
N GLY A 905 -13.19 19.48 -33.90
CA GLY A 905 -13.27 20.88 -34.34
C GLY A 905 -13.63 21.01 -35.81
N VAL A 906 -14.92 21.21 -36.09
CA VAL A 906 -15.46 21.40 -37.45
C VAL A 906 -15.35 22.84 -37.95
N GLY A 907 -15.12 23.79 -37.04
CA GLY A 907 -14.93 25.22 -37.32
C GLY A 907 -16.21 26.06 -37.22
N VAL A 908 -16.06 27.37 -37.08
CA VAL A 908 -17.15 28.37 -37.07
C VAL A 908 -17.16 29.25 -38.33
N GLU A 909 -16.57 28.80 -39.44
CA GLU A 909 -16.43 29.64 -40.63
C GLU A 909 -17.78 30.09 -41.21
N ASP A 910 -18.82 29.25 -41.13
CA ASP A 910 -20.18 29.59 -41.55
C ASP A 910 -20.80 30.70 -40.69
N ASP A 911 -20.46 30.73 -39.40
CA ASP A 911 -20.87 31.82 -38.51
C ASP A 911 -20.12 33.10 -38.85
N LEU A 912 -18.80 33.04 -39.02
CA LEU A 912 -17.97 34.19 -39.36
C LEU A 912 -18.42 34.82 -40.69
N ASN A 913 -18.81 34.00 -41.67
CA ASN A 913 -19.32 34.45 -42.96
C ASN A 913 -20.75 35.02 -42.90
N ASN A 914 -21.44 34.90 -41.78
CA ASN A 914 -22.76 35.49 -41.60
C ASN A 914 -22.68 37.04 -41.66
N PRO A 915 -23.68 37.73 -42.27
CA PRO A 915 -23.75 39.19 -42.28
C PRO A 915 -23.68 39.86 -40.90
N LEU A 916 -23.94 39.13 -39.81
CA LEU A 916 -23.76 39.62 -38.45
C LEU A 916 -22.29 39.87 -38.09
N PHE A 917 -21.36 39.06 -38.60
CA PHE A 917 -19.95 39.07 -38.19
C PHE A 917 -18.98 39.54 -39.26
N TYR A 918 -19.30 39.42 -40.56
CA TYR A 918 -18.45 39.88 -41.66
C TYR A 918 -16.99 39.38 -41.60
N GLY A 919 -16.77 38.16 -41.09
CA GLY A 919 -15.46 37.55 -40.91
C GLY A 919 -14.67 38.07 -39.70
N ASP A 920 -15.25 38.96 -38.89
CA ASP A 920 -14.59 39.60 -37.75
C ASP A 920 -14.65 38.71 -36.49
N LYS A 921 -13.51 38.09 -36.18
CA LYS A 921 -13.32 37.23 -34.99
C LYS A 921 -13.50 38.00 -33.67
N ASP A 922 -13.09 39.26 -33.62
CA ASP A 922 -13.23 40.08 -32.41
C ASP A 922 -14.70 40.43 -32.18
N LYS A 923 -15.44 40.71 -33.26
CA LYS A 923 -16.90 40.90 -33.20
C LYS A 923 -17.63 39.63 -32.79
N TYR A 924 -17.16 38.47 -33.21
CA TYR A 924 -17.70 37.16 -32.84
C TYR A 924 -17.52 36.86 -31.35
N ILE A 925 -16.30 37.07 -30.82
CA ILE A 925 -16.02 36.97 -29.37
C ILE A 925 -16.89 37.95 -28.60
N ARG A 926 -16.96 39.21 -29.05
CA ARG A 926 -17.72 40.27 -28.39
C ARG A 926 -19.21 39.94 -28.30
N ALA A 927 -19.81 39.30 -29.30
CA ALA A 927 -21.23 38.94 -29.23
C ALA A 927 -21.57 38.01 -28.07
N ILE A 928 -20.69 37.06 -27.73
CA ILE A 928 -20.88 36.16 -26.58
C ILE A 928 -20.68 36.93 -25.27
N VAL A 929 -19.61 37.74 -25.18
CA VAL A 929 -19.31 38.53 -23.99
C VAL A 929 -20.42 39.55 -23.71
N ASP A 930 -20.90 40.26 -24.74
CA ASP A 930 -21.99 41.22 -24.64
C ASP A 930 -23.31 40.52 -24.25
N ALA A 931 -23.60 39.34 -24.79
CA ALA A 931 -24.79 38.57 -24.42
C ALA A 931 -24.76 38.16 -22.93
N ILE A 932 -23.61 37.71 -22.42
CA ILE A 932 -23.40 37.39 -21.01
C ILE A 932 -23.52 38.67 -20.16
N ALA A 933 -22.91 39.77 -20.60
CA ALA A 933 -22.94 41.05 -19.88
C ALA A 933 -24.34 41.67 -19.82
N ILE A 934 -25.13 41.56 -20.90
CA ILE A 934 -26.52 42.02 -20.94
C ILE A 934 -27.39 41.22 -19.96
N LYS A 935 -27.12 39.92 -19.79
CA LYS A 935 -27.94 39.03 -18.96
C LYS A 935 -27.56 39.03 -17.48
N TRP A 936 -26.28 38.98 -17.16
CA TRP A 936 -25.78 38.87 -15.78
C TRP A 936 -24.91 40.04 -15.32
N GLY A 937 -24.70 41.05 -16.17
CA GLY A 937 -23.89 42.23 -15.86
C GLY A 937 -22.44 42.11 -16.33
N ASN A 938 -21.80 43.27 -16.57
CA ASN A 938 -20.41 43.36 -17.01
C ASN A 938 -19.43 42.72 -16.02
N ASP A 939 -19.70 42.83 -14.71
CA ASP A 939 -18.83 42.27 -13.66
C ASP A 939 -18.79 40.75 -13.73
N ILE A 940 -19.92 40.10 -14.05
CA ILE A 940 -19.97 38.64 -14.22
C ILE A 940 -19.22 38.21 -15.49
N ALA A 941 -19.47 38.89 -16.61
CA ALA A 941 -18.82 38.59 -17.88
C ALA A 941 -17.29 38.76 -17.83
N THR A 942 -16.79 39.71 -17.03
CA THR A 942 -15.34 39.95 -16.88
C THR A 942 -14.68 39.10 -15.80
N THR A 943 -15.38 38.75 -14.72
CA THR A 943 -14.80 38.01 -13.59
C THR A 943 -14.85 36.50 -13.79
N TYR A 944 -15.94 35.97 -14.34
CA TYR A 944 -16.19 34.52 -14.40
C TYR A 944 -15.97 33.90 -15.78
N ILE A 945 -15.73 34.70 -16.81
CA ILE A 945 -15.17 34.20 -18.07
C ILE A 945 -13.65 34.34 -17.96
N LYS A 946 -12.99 33.25 -17.54
CA LYS A 946 -11.54 33.23 -17.33
C LYS A 946 -10.78 33.43 -18.64
N LYS A 947 -11.30 32.87 -19.74
CA LYS A 947 -10.66 32.92 -21.05
C LYS A 947 -11.68 32.75 -22.16
N ILE A 948 -11.58 33.58 -23.20
CA ILE A 948 -12.33 33.41 -24.45
C ILE A 948 -11.41 33.74 -25.62
N GLU A 949 -11.00 32.73 -26.38
CA GLU A 949 -10.15 32.92 -27.55
C GLU A 949 -10.30 31.80 -28.57
N PHE A 950 -9.91 32.09 -29.80
CA PHE A 950 -9.77 31.08 -30.84
C PHE A 950 -8.52 30.23 -30.57
N ASP A 951 -8.64 28.92 -30.80
CA ASP A 951 -7.53 27.99 -30.68
C ASP A 951 -6.47 28.29 -31.76
N ARG A 952 -5.32 28.81 -31.33
CA ARG A 952 -4.20 29.18 -32.21
C ARG A 952 -3.40 27.98 -32.71
N GLU A 953 -3.50 26.85 -32.02
CA GLU A 953 -2.80 25.62 -32.40
C GLU A 953 -3.58 24.84 -33.48
N ASN A 954 -4.87 25.13 -33.66
CA ASN A 954 -5.66 24.57 -34.75
C ASN A 954 -5.55 25.46 -36.00
N THR A 955 -4.65 25.09 -36.92
CA THR A 955 -4.41 25.88 -38.13
C THR A 955 -5.41 25.62 -39.26
N GLU A 956 -6.25 24.58 -39.15
CA GLU A 956 -7.17 24.17 -40.22
C GLU A 956 -8.58 24.73 -40.07
N LYS A 957 -9.06 24.86 -38.82
CA LYS A 957 -10.43 25.24 -38.49
C LYS A 957 -10.50 26.21 -37.32
N ASP A 958 -11.34 27.23 -37.45
CA ASP A 958 -11.53 28.23 -36.41
C ASP A 958 -12.47 27.70 -35.32
N VAL A 959 -11.93 27.37 -34.15
CA VAL A 959 -12.68 26.90 -32.98
C VAL A 959 -12.50 27.89 -31.84
N LEU A 960 -13.59 28.29 -31.21
CA LEU A 960 -13.58 29.19 -30.07
C LEU A 960 -13.74 28.41 -28.76
N ALA A 961 -12.81 28.61 -27.82
CA ALA A 961 -12.90 28.04 -26.48
C ALA A 961 -13.31 29.12 -25.47
N VAL A 962 -14.34 28.85 -24.68
CA VAL A 962 -14.84 29.73 -23.60
C VAL A 962 -14.68 29.00 -22.27
N GLU A 963 -13.70 29.41 -21.47
CA GLU A 963 -13.44 28.88 -20.13
C GLU A 963 -14.21 29.68 -19.08
N ILE A 964 -15.09 28.99 -18.35
CA ILE A 964 -16.11 29.57 -17.47
C ILE A 964 -15.86 29.06 -16.04
N LEU A 965 -15.73 30.00 -15.10
CA LEU A 965 -15.56 29.71 -13.68
C LEU A 965 -16.91 29.54 -12.97
N PRO A 966 -16.99 28.70 -11.94
CA PRO A 966 -18.20 28.57 -11.15
C PRO A 966 -18.47 29.84 -10.32
N VAL A 967 -19.75 30.16 -10.13
CA VAL A 967 -20.22 31.24 -9.27
C VAL A 967 -20.71 30.63 -7.95
N PRO A 968 -20.04 30.87 -6.80
CA PRO A 968 -20.34 30.19 -5.53
C PRO A 968 -21.77 30.36 -5.01
N SER A 969 -22.41 31.49 -5.31
CA SER A 969 -23.81 31.76 -4.97
C SER A 969 -24.80 31.14 -5.96
N GLY A 970 -24.35 30.76 -7.15
CA GLY A 970 -25.18 30.48 -8.31
C GLY A 970 -25.86 31.74 -8.88
N LEU A 971 -26.29 31.66 -10.14
CA LEU A 971 -27.03 32.69 -10.86
C LEU A 971 -28.22 32.05 -11.58
N PRO A 972 -29.40 32.71 -11.61
CA PRO A 972 -30.50 32.25 -12.44
C PRO A 972 -30.37 32.76 -13.88
N TYR A 973 -30.94 32.00 -14.81
CA TYR A 973 -31.29 32.44 -16.15
C TYR A 973 -32.80 32.32 -16.36
N ASN A 974 -33.48 33.47 -16.53
CA ASN A 974 -34.94 33.55 -16.65
C ASN A 974 -35.67 32.81 -15.49
N ASP A 975 -35.36 33.21 -14.25
CA ASP A 975 -35.93 32.68 -12.99
C ASP A 975 -35.64 31.21 -12.67
N MET A 976 -34.67 30.60 -13.35
CA MET A 976 -34.35 29.16 -13.25
C MET A 976 -32.85 28.94 -13.21
N TRP A 977 -32.40 27.96 -12.43
CA TRP A 977 -30.98 27.58 -12.32
C TRP A 977 -30.74 26.35 -13.15
N TYR A 978 -29.91 26.47 -14.17
CA TYR A 978 -29.45 25.32 -14.92
C TYR A 978 -28.24 24.72 -14.21
N VAL A 979 -28.19 23.39 -14.06
CA VAL A 979 -27.01 22.68 -13.50
C VAL A 979 -26.60 21.55 -14.45
N ARG A 980 -25.31 21.30 -14.58
CA ARG A 980 -24.79 20.15 -15.34
C ARG A 980 -24.78 18.88 -14.50
N LYS A 981 -25.25 17.78 -15.09
CA LYS A 981 -25.13 16.43 -14.53
C LYS A 981 -24.96 15.40 -15.65
N ALA A 982 -23.87 14.63 -15.61
CA ALA A 982 -23.54 13.59 -16.59
C ALA A 982 -23.70 14.04 -18.07
N GLY A 983 -23.16 15.22 -18.41
CA GLY A 983 -23.22 15.78 -19.78
C GLY A 983 -24.55 16.43 -20.18
N SER A 984 -25.55 16.48 -19.29
CA SER A 984 -26.87 17.08 -19.57
C SER A 984 -27.16 18.30 -18.68
N LYS A 985 -27.99 19.22 -19.19
CA LYS A 985 -28.49 20.39 -18.46
C LYS A 985 -29.78 20.05 -17.72
N ARG A 986 -29.78 20.10 -16.39
CA ARG A 986 -30.98 19.97 -15.56
C ARG A 986 -31.47 21.34 -15.12
N LYS A 987 -32.75 21.59 -15.27
CA LYS A 987 -33.42 22.83 -14.88
C LYS A 987 -33.94 22.72 -13.44
N LEU A 988 -33.56 23.63 -12.55
CA LEU A 988 -33.95 23.66 -11.14
C LEU A 988 -34.63 24.98 -10.77
N THR A 989 -35.62 24.90 -9.87
CA THR A 989 -36.19 26.09 -9.21
C THR A 989 -35.25 26.60 -8.11
N ALA A 990 -35.48 27.81 -7.60
CA ALA A 990 -34.68 28.38 -6.49
C ALA A 990 -34.58 27.44 -5.28
N GLU A 991 -35.71 26.83 -4.87
CA GLU A 991 -35.76 25.87 -3.75
C GLU A 991 -34.95 24.60 -4.04
N GLN A 992 -35.08 24.05 -5.25
CA GLN A 992 -34.34 22.85 -5.66
C GLN A 992 -32.85 23.11 -5.82
N PHE A 993 -32.47 24.31 -6.26
CA PHE A 993 -31.07 24.71 -6.38
C PHE A 993 -30.44 24.95 -5.00
N ALA A 994 -31.16 25.53 -4.04
CA ALA A 994 -30.70 25.68 -2.67
C ALA A 994 -30.43 24.31 -2.02
N GLU A 995 -31.32 23.32 -2.25
CA GLU A 995 -31.11 21.95 -1.78
C GLU A 995 -29.93 21.26 -2.51
N TYR A 996 -29.80 21.46 -3.82
CA TYR A 996 -28.66 20.99 -4.60
C TYR A 996 -27.33 21.57 -4.08
N GLN A 997 -27.27 22.86 -3.74
CA GLN A 997 -26.10 23.50 -3.13
C GLN A 997 -25.81 22.97 -1.72
N ARG A 998 -26.85 22.72 -0.91
CA ARG A 998 -26.70 22.13 0.43
C ARG A 998 -26.06 20.74 0.36
N VAL A 999 -26.52 19.90 -0.57
CA VAL A 999 -26.00 18.52 -0.74
C VAL A 999 -24.62 18.52 -1.38
N SER A 1000 -24.34 19.40 -2.35
CA SER A 1000 -23.04 19.47 -3.02
C SER A 1000 -21.92 20.08 -2.16
N ARG A 1001 -22.22 20.99 -1.23
CA ARG A 1001 -21.25 21.52 -0.25
C ARG A 1001 -20.82 20.49 0.80
N ILE A 1002 -21.65 19.47 1.06
CA ILE A 1002 -21.28 18.33 1.93
C ILE A 1002 -20.28 17.39 1.22
N MET A 1003 -20.17 17.46 -0.11
CA MET A 1003 -19.31 16.59 -0.93
C MET A 1003 -18.02 17.24 -1.45
N VAL A 1004 -17.80 18.55 -1.24
CA VAL A 1004 -16.61 19.27 -1.71
C VAL A 1004 -16.00 20.11 -0.58
N GLN A 1005 -15.18 19.49 0.26
CA GLN A 1005 -14.08 20.20 0.94
C GLN A 1005 -12.79 19.42 0.71
N PRO A 1006 -11.87 19.95 -0.12
CA PRO A 1006 -10.45 19.62 -0.07
C PRO A 1006 -9.81 20.38 1.09
N ALA A 1007 -8.89 19.72 1.79
CA ALA A 1007 -7.97 20.36 2.71
C ALA A 1007 -6.99 21.26 1.93
N ASP A 1008 -6.64 22.40 2.54
CA ASP A 1008 -5.56 23.33 2.22
C ASP A 1008 -5.72 24.31 1.05
N GLU A 1009 -6.04 25.58 1.36
CA GLU A 1009 -5.10 26.71 1.17
C GLU A 1009 -5.61 28.05 1.81
N PRO A 1010 -4.70 28.99 2.17
CA PRO A 1010 -4.94 30.04 3.15
C PRO A 1010 -5.50 31.35 2.56
N LEU A 1011 -6.44 31.99 3.26
CA LEU A 1011 -7.02 33.27 2.82
C LEU A 1011 -6.21 34.49 3.29
N ARG A 1012 -5.80 35.29 2.30
CA ARG A 1012 -5.28 36.64 2.41
C ARG A 1012 -6.32 37.62 2.96
N ILE A 1013 -5.85 38.51 3.83
CA ILE A 1013 -6.49 39.75 4.31
C ILE A 1013 -6.56 40.78 3.15
N VAL A 1014 -7.63 41.59 3.01
CA VAL A 1014 -7.74 43.09 3.17
C VAL A 1014 -9.22 43.55 2.89
N PRO A 1015 -9.67 44.80 3.18
CA PRO A 1015 -10.36 45.29 4.38
C PRO A 1015 -11.84 45.79 4.19
N GLU A 1016 -12.48 46.12 5.33
CA GLU A 1016 -13.72 46.91 5.62
C GLU A 1016 -14.02 48.10 4.67
N GLU A 1017 -15.23 48.64 4.41
CA GLU A 1017 -16.59 48.78 5.02
C GLU A 1017 -17.44 49.62 3.97
N PRO A 1018 -18.67 50.19 4.18
CA PRO A 1018 -19.80 49.95 5.10
C PRO A 1018 -21.25 50.04 4.47
N VAL A 1019 -22.19 49.28 5.07
CA VAL A 1019 -23.56 49.61 5.60
C VAL A 1019 -24.63 50.41 4.78
N GLU A 1020 -25.87 49.88 4.68
CA GLU A 1020 -27.17 50.43 5.20
C GLU A 1020 -28.42 49.63 4.73
N GLN A 1021 -29.15 48.95 5.63
CA GLN A 1021 -30.46 49.26 6.28
C GLN A 1021 -31.73 48.88 5.46
N ALA A 1022 -32.86 48.41 5.98
CA ALA A 1022 -33.34 47.82 7.25
C ALA A 1022 -34.85 47.47 7.09
N GLN A 1023 -35.44 46.77 8.09
CA GLN A 1023 -36.87 46.54 8.43
C GLN A 1023 -37.53 45.23 7.94
N ASP A 1024 -38.35 44.50 8.71
CA ASP A 1024 -38.57 44.31 10.16
C ASP A 1024 -39.57 43.13 10.30
N ALA A 1025 -39.43 42.27 11.34
CA ALA A 1025 -40.52 41.70 12.17
C ALA A 1025 -40.26 40.27 12.74
N VAL A 1026 -40.43 40.21 14.07
CA VAL A 1026 -40.69 39.06 14.99
C VAL A 1026 -39.50 38.16 15.39
N SER A 1027 -39.19 38.29 16.68
CA SER A 1027 -38.09 37.73 17.46
C SER A 1027 -38.29 36.25 17.82
N VAL A 1028 -37.45 35.40 17.22
CA VAL A 1028 -36.92 34.18 17.85
C VAL A 1028 -35.40 34.36 17.81
N SER A 1029 -34.78 34.36 18.99
CA SER A 1029 -33.35 34.58 19.20
C SER A 1029 -32.50 33.70 18.28
N LYS A 1030 -31.80 34.34 17.33
CA LYS A 1030 -30.76 33.71 16.50
C LYS A 1030 -29.71 33.05 17.41
N PRO A 1031 -29.21 31.84 17.08
CA PRO A 1031 -27.95 31.38 17.63
C PRO A 1031 -26.85 32.31 17.14
N PHE A 1032 -26.10 32.84 18.10
CA PHE A 1032 -24.88 33.59 17.87
C PHE A 1032 -23.92 32.68 17.11
N ILE A 1033 -23.49 33.10 15.91
CA ILE A 1033 -22.37 32.46 15.21
C ILE A 1033 -21.12 32.90 15.97
N SER A 1034 -20.54 32.02 16.80
CA SER A 1034 -19.22 32.28 17.36
C SER A 1034 -18.20 32.13 16.23
N SER A 1035 -17.38 33.16 16.06
CA SER A 1035 -16.16 33.10 15.26
C SER A 1035 -15.24 31.99 15.79
N LYS A 1036 -14.30 31.53 14.97
CA LYS A 1036 -13.20 30.62 15.39
C LYS A 1036 -12.33 31.17 16.56
N ASP A 1037 -12.62 32.37 17.07
CA ASP A 1037 -11.89 32.97 18.18
C ASP A 1037 -12.33 32.48 19.57
N ASP A 1038 -13.49 31.83 19.73
CA ASP A 1038 -14.06 31.52 21.06
C ASP A 1038 -13.82 30.08 21.59
N GLU A 1039 -12.92 29.31 20.97
CA GLU A 1039 -12.63 27.93 21.38
C GLU A 1039 -11.92 27.85 22.75
N VAL A 1040 -12.47 27.07 23.68
CA VAL A 1040 -11.87 26.84 25.01
C VAL A 1040 -11.03 25.57 24.97
N ARG A 1041 -9.72 25.68 25.24
CA ARG A 1041 -8.80 24.53 25.21
C ARG A 1041 -8.99 23.64 26.45
N THR A 1042 -8.63 22.36 26.32
CA THR A 1042 -8.54 21.40 27.46
C THR A 1042 -7.17 20.75 27.51
N SER A 1043 -6.93 19.99 28.58
CA SER A 1043 -5.68 19.29 28.83
C SER A 1043 -5.28 18.36 27.69
N ARG A 1044 -4.01 18.40 27.30
CA ARG A 1044 -3.42 17.50 26.30
C ARG A 1044 -2.91 16.21 26.95
N ILE A 1045 -2.61 16.29 28.25
CA ILE A 1045 -2.15 15.17 29.10
C ILE A 1045 -3.34 14.30 29.54
N ARG A 1046 -4.40 14.92 30.05
CA ARG A 1046 -5.64 14.25 30.45
C ARG A 1046 -6.54 14.10 29.22
N LYS A 1047 -6.53 12.92 28.60
CA LYS A 1047 -7.36 12.61 27.42
C LYS A 1047 -8.85 12.75 27.72
N ASN A 1048 -9.50 13.68 27.01
CA ASN A 1048 -10.92 13.99 27.11
C ASN A 1048 -11.69 13.33 25.94
N VAL A 1049 -11.89 12.02 26.05
CA VAL A 1049 -12.59 11.22 25.04
C VAL A 1049 -14.09 11.22 25.37
N LEU A 1050 -14.93 11.75 24.46
CA LEU A 1050 -16.37 11.91 24.71
C LEU A 1050 -17.20 10.71 24.27
N VAL A 1051 -16.67 9.93 23.31
CA VAL A 1051 -17.31 8.78 22.69
C VAL A 1051 -16.28 7.68 22.45
N ASP A 1052 -16.71 6.43 22.56
CA ASP A 1052 -15.85 5.25 22.52
C ASP A 1052 -15.03 5.09 21.23
N TYR A 1053 -15.59 5.50 20.09
CA TYR A 1053 -14.96 5.35 18.79
C TYR A 1053 -13.86 6.38 18.47
N GLU A 1054 -13.72 7.47 19.24
CA GLU A 1054 -12.68 8.49 19.02
C GLU A 1054 -11.30 8.00 19.48
N ASP A 1055 -11.24 7.34 20.64
CA ASP A 1055 -10.01 6.78 21.22
C ASP A 1055 -10.40 5.61 22.16
N PRO A 1056 -10.63 4.40 21.59
CA PRO A 1056 -11.19 3.26 22.34
C PRO A 1056 -10.30 2.79 23.49
N ASP A 1057 -8.99 2.97 23.37
CA ASP A 1057 -8.01 2.54 24.37
C ASP A 1057 -7.99 3.46 25.61
N ASN A 1058 -8.46 4.71 25.46
CA ASN A 1058 -8.48 5.72 26.52
C ASN A 1058 -9.91 6.14 26.93
N TYR A 1059 -10.95 5.58 26.30
CA TYR A 1059 -12.34 5.83 26.63
C TYR A 1059 -12.73 5.14 27.94
N VAL A 1060 -13.41 5.90 28.80
CA VAL A 1060 -14.05 5.41 30.02
C VAL A 1060 -15.43 6.02 30.06
N GLU A 1061 -16.47 5.23 30.35
CA GLU A 1061 -17.84 5.71 30.41
C GLU A 1061 -17.96 6.86 31.44
N PRO A 1062 -18.35 8.06 31.00
CA PRO A 1062 -18.39 9.22 31.88
C PRO A 1062 -19.62 9.18 32.79
N ILE A 1063 -19.44 9.58 34.05
CA ILE A 1063 -20.55 9.70 35.01
C ILE A 1063 -21.37 10.98 34.80
N ALA A 1064 -20.80 11.98 34.14
CA ALA A 1064 -21.42 13.23 33.73
C ALA A 1064 -20.56 13.91 32.67
N LEU A 1065 -21.13 14.87 31.96
CA LEU A 1065 -20.41 15.74 31.04
C LEU A 1065 -20.63 17.20 31.42
N PHE A 1066 -19.55 17.96 31.45
CA PHE A 1066 -19.54 19.39 31.75
C PHE A 1066 -19.38 20.18 30.46
N LYS A 1067 -20.40 20.98 30.13
CA LYS A 1067 -20.52 21.66 28.85
C LYS A 1067 -20.43 23.17 29.03
N PHE A 1068 -19.49 23.78 28.32
CA PHE A 1068 -19.27 25.23 28.27
C PHE A 1068 -19.92 25.78 27.01
N LEU A 1069 -20.80 26.76 27.18
CA LEU A 1069 -21.62 27.33 26.13
C LEU A 1069 -21.22 28.80 25.88
N SER A 1070 -21.58 29.31 24.70
CA SER A 1070 -21.43 30.72 24.35
C SER A 1070 -22.23 31.62 25.30
N GLY A 1071 -21.80 32.89 25.46
CA GLY A 1071 -22.46 33.82 26.39
C GLY A 1071 -22.19 33.56 27.88
N ASN A 1072 -21.04 32.98 28.23
CA ASN A 1072 -20.62 32.70 29.61
C ASN A 1072 -21.57 31.77 30.37
N LYS A 1073 -21.99 30.68 29.71
CA LYS A 1073 -22.88 29.66 30.27
C LYS A 1073 -22.17 28.32 30.48
N PHE A 1074 -22.66 27.57 31.46
CA PHE A 1074 -22.22 26.24 31.86
C PHE A 1074 -23.43 25.33 32.05
N LYS A 1075 -23.32 24.07 31.67
CA LYS A 1075 -24.38 23.07 31.84
C LYS A 1075 -23.79 21.69 32.12
N LYS A 1076 -24.39 20.97 33.06
CA LYS A 1076 -24.13 19.54 33.27
C LYS A 1076 -25.13 18.74 32.45
N ILE A 1077 -24.66 17.74 31.70
CA ILE A 1077 -25.52 16.75 31.01
C ILE A 1077 -25.10 15.34 31.42
N ASP A 1078 -26.03 14.40 31.36
CA ASP A 1078 -25.80 13.02 31.82
C ASP A 1078 -25.35 12.08 30.68
N SER A 1079 -25.58 12.47 29.43
CA SER A 1079 -25.19 11.73 28.24
C SER A 1079 -24.74 12.69 27.14
N TYR A 1080 -23.81 12.27 26.28
CA TYR A 1080 -23.30 13.13 25.21
C TYR A 1080 -24.40 13.43 24.20
N ASP A 1081 -24.60 14.72 23.90
CA ASP A 1081 -25.72 15.22 23.10
C ASP A 1081 -25.32 15.55 21.64
N TYR A 1082 -24.08 15.23 21.24
CA TYR A 1082 -23.52 15.44 19.90
C TYR A 1082 -23.64 16.88 19.37
N ASP A 1083 -23.77 17.87 20.26
CA ASP A 1083 -23.93 19.26 19.86
C ASP A 1083 -22.57 19.95 19.71
N GLU A 1084 -22.22 20.19 18.45
CA GLU A 1084 -20.99 20.83 18.00
C GLU A 1084 -20.96 22.35 18.23
N ASN A 1085 -22.04 22.97 18.72
CA ASN A 1085 -22.09 24.42 18.95
C ASN A 1085 -21.61 24.85 20.35
N SER A 1086 -21.14 23.92 21.17
CA SER A 1086 -20.57 24.21 22.49
C SER A 1086 -19.10 24.63 22.41
N LEU A 1087 -18.66 25.49 23.32
CA LEU A 1087 -17.27 25.97 23.35
C LEU A 1087 -16.30 24.86 23.79
N LEU A 1088 -16.76 23.95 24.65
CA LEU A 1088 -16.03 22.76 25.10
C LEU A 1088 -17.00 21.82 25.87
N THR A 1089 -16.86 20.51 25.67
CA THR A 1089 -17.50 19.49 26.51
C THR A 1089 -16.44 18.61 27.17
N LEU A 1090 -16.49 18.45 28.49
CA LEU A 1090 -15.57 17.64 29.28
C LEU A 1090 -16.29 16.39 29.82
N ALA A 1091 -15.76 15.21 29.55
CA ALA A 1091 -16.16 13.97 30.21
C ALA A 1091 -15.66 13.95 31.65
N VAL A 1092 -16.51 13.61 32.62
CA VAL A 1092 -16.12 13.39 34.03
C VAL A 1092 -16.03 11.89 34.28
N LYS A 1093 -14.86 11.40 34.68
CA LYS A 1093 -14.62 9.98 35.01
C LYS A 1093 -14.92 9.70 36.49
N ASP A 1094 -15.16 8.44 36.83
CA ASP A 1094 -15.52 8.02 38.20
C ASP A 1094 -14.44 8.40 39.24
N ASP A 1095 -13.16 8.33 38.86
CA ASP A 1095 -12.03 8.70 39.71
C ASP A 1095 -11.86 10.23 39.88
N GLU A 1096 -12.56 11.05 39.09
CA GLU A 1096 -12.48 12.51 39.09
C GLU A 1096 -13.59 13.17 39.93
N VAL A 1097 -14.53 12.40 40.50
CA VAL A 1097 -15.63 12.91 41.35
C VAL A 1097 -15.14 13.76 42.52
N LYS A 1098 -14.02 13.35 43.13
CA LYS A 1098 -13.40 14.04 44.27
C LYS A 1098 -12.35 15.07 43.84
N GLY A 1099 -12.20 15.27 42.55
CA GLY A 1099 -11.29 16.24 41.95
C GLY A 1099 -11.92 17.63 41.84
N TYR A 1100 -11.27 18.43 41.02
CA TYR A 1100 -11.59 19.84 40.81
C TYR A 1100 -11.68 20.16 39.32
N LEU A 1101 -12.63 21.01 38.96
CA LEU A 1101 -12.65 21.70 37.68
C LEU A 1101 -11.74 22.93 37.78
N VAL A 1102 -10.77 23.01 36.87
CA VAL A 1102 -9.82 24.13 36.76
C VAL A 1102 -10.18 24.95 35.52
N LEU A 1103 -10.40 26.24 35.70
CA LEU A 1103 -10.67 27.20 34.61
C LEU A 1103 -9.54 28.23 34.53
N GLY A 1104 -8.96 28.41 33.35
CA GLY A 1104 -7.94 29.42 33.07
C GLY A 1104 -8.49 30.52 32.16
N TYR A 1105 -8.36 31.76 32.61
CA TYR A 1105 -8.83 32.94 31.89
C TYR A 1105 -7.69 33.68 31.19
N GLU A 1106 -8.02 34.42 30.13
CA GLU A 1106 -7.07 35.19 29.32
C GLU A 1106 -6.26 36.22 30.14
N ASN A 1107 -6.86 36.77 31.19
CA ASN A 1107 -6.22 37.71 32.11
C ASN A 1107 -5.30 37.04 33.16
N GLY A 1108 -5.03 35.74 33.06
CA GLY A 1108 -4.14 35.01 33.96
C GLY A 1108 -4.81 34.38 35.19
N HIS A 1109 -6.09 34.67 35.44
CA HIS A 1109 -6.78 34.15 36.62
C HIS A 1109 -7.13 32.66 36.47
N VAL A 1110 -6.97 31.93 37.57
CA VAL A 1110 -7.28 30.50 37.66
C VAL A 1110 -8.37 30.29 38.70
N VAL A 1111 -9.44 29.59 38.32
CA VAL A 1111 -10.56 29.20 39.19
C VAL A 1111 -10.47 27.71 39.48
N LYS A 1112 -10.65 27.32 40.75
CA LYS A 1112 -10.68 25.92 41.21
C LYS A 1112 -12.03 25.62 41.85
N ILE A 1113 -12.80 24.70 41.26
CA ILE A 1113 -14.17 24.37 41.68
C ILE A 1113 -14.29 22.88 42.01
N PRO A 1114 -14.86 22.47 43.16
CA PRO A 1114 -15.07 21.05 43.46
C PRO A 1114 -16.02 20.39 42.45
N VAL A 1115 -15.61 19.28 41.83
CA VAL A 1115 -16.44 18.53 40.85
C VAL A 1115 -17.72 18.01 41.52
N GLY A 1116 -17.62 17.56 42.78
CA GLY A 1116 -18.75 17.08 43.55
C GLY A 1116 -19.91 18.08 43.63
N GLU A 1117 -19.64 19.38 43.78
CA GLU A 1117 -20.67 20.42 43.80
C GLU A 1117 -21.34 20.60 42.42
N LEU A 1118 -20.58 20.46 41.34
CA LEU A 1118 -21.07 20.59 39.97
C LEU A 1118 -21.89 19.37 39.52
N LEU A 1119 -21.63 18.19 40.08
CA LEU A 1119 -22.41 16.99 39.81
C LEU A 1119 -23.85 17.07 40.37
N GLU A 1120 -24.07 17.88 41.42
CA GLU A 1120 -25.41 18.18 41.96
C GLU A 1120 -26.25 19.09 41.04
N TYR A 1121 -25.64 19.67 40.00
CA TYR A 1121 -26.33 20.57 39.09
C TYR A 1121 -27.31 19.79 38.20
N THR A 1122 -28.52 20.32 38.06
CA THR A 1122 -29.49 19.82 37.07
C THR A 1122 -29.11 20.26 35.65
N SER A 1123 -29.74 19.68 34.63
CA SER A 1123 -29.46 19.97 33.20
C SER A 1123 -29.89 21.35 32.69
N ARG A 1124 -30.06 22.33 33.58
CA ARG A 1124 -30.28 23.75 33.24
C ARG A 1124 -28.97 24.48 33.00
N GLU A 1125 -29.05 25.65 32.39
CA GLU A 1125 -27.89 26.53 32.18
C GLU A 1125 -27.60 27.37 33.42
N TYR A 1126 -26.33 27.41 33.81
CA TYR A 1126 -25.77 28.23 34.88
C TYR A 1126 -24.86 29.27 34.26
N SER A 1127 -24.75 30.45 34.89
CA SER A 1127 -23.76 31.44 34.47
C SER A 1127 -22.39 31.07 35.03
N ARG A 1128 -21.33 31.39 34.27
CA ARG A 1128 -19.94 31.44 34.73
C ARG A 1128 -19.42 32.88 34.67
N ASN A 1129 -18.27 33.12 35.28
CA ASN A 1129 -17.63 34.43 35.26
C ASN A 1129 -17.50 34.98 33.83
N SER A 1130 -17.84 36.27 33.69
CA SER A 1130 -17.87 37.02 32.44
C SER A 1130 -16.89 38.19 32.41
N GLU A 1131 -16.10 38.39 33.47
CA GLU A 1131 -15.13 39.50 33.57
C GLU A 1131 -13.94 39.33 32.64
N SER A 1132 -13.58 38.09 32.29
CA SER A 1132 -12.52 37.76 31.34
C SER A 1132 -12.96 36.60 30.45
N LYS A 1133 -12.37 36.50 29.26
CA LYS A 1133 -12.59 35.38 28.35
C LYS A 1133 -11.98 34.10 28.94
N LEU A 1134 -12.76 33.01 28.91
CA LEU A 1134 -12.30 31.68 29.28
C LEU A 1134 -11.49 31.10 28.11
N VAL A 1135 -10.27 30.64 28.37
CA VAL A 1135 -9.38 30.09 27.32
C VAL A 1135 -8.97 28.65 27.59
N TYR A 1136 -9.12 28.17 28.83
CA TYR A 1136 -8.79 26.81 29.22
C TYR A 1136 -9.75 26.25 30.26
N ALA A 1137 -10.14 24.99 30.13
CA ALA A 1137 -10.84 24.25 31.17
C ALA A 1137 -10.46 22.76 31.16
N SER A 1138 -10.16 22.20 32.34
CA SER A 1138 -9.91 20.77 32.49
C SER A 1138 -10.19 20.27 33.92
N LEU A 1139 -10.24 18.95 34.09
CA LEU A 1139 -10.39 18.29 35.39
C LEU A 1139 -9.02 17.96 35.96
N ALA A 1140 -8.87 18.11 37.28
CA ALA A 1140 -7.63 17.90 38.01
C ALA A 1140 -7.87 17.20 39.34
N GLN A 1141 -6.87 16.46 39.83
CA GLN A 1141 -6.86 15.88 41.16
C GLN A 1141 -6.26 16.86 42.17
N LYS A 1142 -6.49 16.61 43.47
CA LYS A 1142 -6.06 17.49 44.56
C LYS A 1142 -4.56 17.81 44.59
N ASP A 1143 -3.73 16.83 44.22
CA ASP A 1143 -2.26 16.91 44.29
C ASP A 1143 -1.62 17.29 42.95
N ASP A 1144 -2.42 17.65 41.95
CA ASP A 1144 -1.94 18.13 40.64
C ASP A 1144 -1.44 19.59 40.73
N ALA A 1145 -0.80 20.07 39.66
CA ALA A 1145 -0.37 21.45 39.53
C ALA A 1145 -0.89 22.09 38.23
N VAL A 1146 -1.11 23.40 38.24
CA VAL A 1146 -1.50 24.19 37.07
C VAL A 1146 -0.25 24.82 36.48
N LEU A 1147 0.08 24.46 35.23
CA LEU A 1147 1.11 25.10 34.43
C LEU A 1147 0.52 26.32 33.72
N THR A 1148 1.25 27.43 33.76
CA THR A 1148 0.93 28.65 33.02
C THR A 1148 2.14 29.04 32.17
N ILE A 1149 1.92 29.22 30.87
CA ILE A 1149 2.91 29.75 29.92
C ILE A 1149 2.42 31.12 29.45
N SER A 1150 3.25 32.14 29.65
CA SER A 1150 2.86 33.54 29.45
C SER A 1150 4.00 34.39 28.90
N LYS A 1151 3.67 35.49 28.21
CA LYS A 1151 4.63 36.54 27.86
C LYS A 1151 4.65 37.62 28.92
N GLU A 1152 5.84 38.09 29.29
CA GLU A 1152 5.97 39.23 30.21
C GLU A 1152 5.55 40.56 29.57
N ASP A 1153 5.00 41.47 30.37
CA ASP A 1153 4.62 42.82 29.94
C ASP A 1153 5.85 43.76 29.89
N LYS A 1154 6.69 43.58 28.86
CA LYS A 1154 7.89 44.40 28.60
C LYS A 1154 8.05 44.68 27.11
N ALA A 1155 8.82 45.74 26.78
CA ALA A 1155 9.09 46.16 25.39
C ALA A 1155 9.75 45.08 24.50
N ARG A 1156 10.40 44.07 25.09
CA ARG A 1156 10.87 42.85 24.42
C ARG A 1156 10.41 41.65 25.25
N PRO A 1157 9.18 41.18 25.04
CA PRO A 1157 8.55 40.19 25.92
C PRO A 1157 9.20 38.82 25.74
N ARG A 1158 9.67 38.22 26.83
CA ARG A 1158 10.08 36.81 26.88
C ARG A 1158 8.90 35.93 27.23
N VAL A 1159 8.89 34.71 26.68
CA VAL A 1159 7.98 33.64 27.09
C VAL A 1159 8.53 33.02 28.37
N LEU A 1160 7.67 32.86 29.36
CA LEU A 1160 8.00 32.37 30.70
C LEU A 1160 7.00 31.29 31.11
N MET A 1161 7.51 30.28 31.80
CA MET A 1161 6.71 29.18 32.32
C MET A 1161 6.83 29.05 33.84
N ARG A 1162 5.68 28.80 34.45
CA ARG A 1162 5.51 28.58 35.88
C ARG A 1162 4.49 27.48 36.13
N ALA A 1163 4.71 26.68 37.17
CA ALA A 1163 3.71 25.75 37.67
C ALA A 1163 3.31 26.14 39.10
N ASP A 1164 2.04 25.97 39.47
CA ASP A 1164 1.56 26.20 40.83
C ASP A 1164 0.70 25.02 41.29
N SER A 1165 1.01 24.46 42.46
CA SER A 1165 0.24 23.37 43.06
C SER A 1165 -1.21 23.77 43.25
N LEU A 1166 -2.15 22.89 42.89
CA LEU A 1166 -3.58 23.19 42.95
C LEU A 1166 -4.08 23.45 44.38
N SER A 1167 -3.37 22.93 45.38
CA SER A 1167 -3.58 23.20 46.80
C SER A 1167 -3.37 24.68 47.20
N ASN A 1168 -2.67 25.47 46.38
CA ASN A 1168 -2.39 26.88 46.65
C ASN A 1168 -3.49 27.83 46.19
N PHE A 1169 -4.48 27.35 45.43
CA PHE A 1169 -5.65 28.13 45.01
C PHE A 1169 -6.83 27.86 45.96
N GLU A 1170 -7.63 28.85 46.31
CA GLU A 1170 -8.85 28.64 47.09
C GLU A 1170 -9.97 27.96 46.27
N GLU A 1171 -10.84 27.22 46.95
CA GLU A 1171 -12.04 26.65 46.33
C GLU A 1171 -13.07 27.76 46.10
N THR A 1172 -13.53 27.90 44.85
CA THR A 1172 -14.38 28.99 44.37
C THR A 1172 -15.55 28.44 43.56
N ARG A 1173 -16.50 29.31 43.18
CA ARG A 1173 -17.68 28.97 42.38
C ARG A 1173 -17.52 29.42 40.93
N LEU A 1174 -18.37 28.90 40.04
CA LEU A 1174 -18.34 29.22 38.60
C LEU A 1174 -18.38 30.71 38.25
N MET A 1175 -19.00 31.55 39.10
CA MET A 1175 -19.14 32.99 38.89
C MET A 1175 -17.97 33.81 39.43
N ASP A 1176 -17.04 33.20 40.16
CA ASP A 1176 -15.96 33.92 40.83
C ASP A 1176 -14.81 34.23 39.87
N GLY A 1177 -14.08 35.32 40.17
CA GLY A 1177 -12.93 35.82 39.42
C GLY A 1177 -11.74 34.87 39.32
N GLY A 1178 -11.62 33.94 40.28
CA GLY A 1178 -10.43 33.12 40.48
C GLY A 1178 -9.29 33.91 41.12
N GLU A 1179 -8.12 33.28 41.18
CA GLU A 1179 -6.92 33.89 41.74
C GLU A 1179 -5.82 34.04 40.69
N LEU A 1180 -5.05 35.13 40.81
CA LEU A 1180 -3.83 35.32 40.04
C LEU A 1180 -2.64 34.67 40.77
N PRO A 1181 -1.89 33.73 40.14
CA PRO A 1181 -0.75 33.07 40.76
C PRO A 1181 0.46 34.02 40.94
N TYR A 1182 0.46 35.15 40.25
CA TYR A 1182 1.49 36.20 40.30
C TYR A 1182 0.87 37.58 40.55
N ASN A 1183 1.71 38.61 40.70
CA ASN A 1183 1.25 39.99 40.89
C ASN A 1183 0.73 40.59 39.57
N GLU A 1184 -0.29 41.45 39.67
CA GLU A 1184 -0.81 42.20 38.52
C GLU A 1184 0.28 43.04 37.82
N GLY A 1185 0.17 43.16 36.50
CA GLY A 1185 1.09 43.95 35.67
C GLY A 1185 2.42 43.27 35.31
N LEU A 1186 2.61 41.99 35.66
CA LEU A 1186 3.77 41.22 35.20
C LEU A 1186 3.53 40.55 33.83
N MET A 1187 2.33 40.02 33.62
CA MET A 1187 1.94 39.25 32.43
C MET A 1187 1.28 40.18 31.40
N GLY A 1188 1.75 40.09 30.15
CA GLY A 1188 1.17 40.80 29.02
C GLY A 1188 0.19 39.94 28.21
N GLU A 1189 0.49 38.64 28.04
CA GLU A 1189 -0.36 37.70 27.30
C GLU A 1189 -0.24 36.27 27.86
N ILE A 1190 -1.36 35.54 27.98
CA ILE A 1190 -1.38 34.10 28.24
C ILE A 1190 -1.27 33.33 26.93
N LEU A 1191 -0.33 32.39 26.85
CA LEU A 1191 -0.16 31.52 25.68
C LEU A 1191 -0.81 30.15 25.88
N ALA A 1192 -0.67 29.58 27.08
CA ALA A 1192 -1.24 28.27 27.40
C ALA A 1192 -1.42 28.05 28.90
N TYR A 1193 -2.37 27.17 29.21
CA TYR A 1193 -2.52 26.50 30.50
C TYR A 1193 -2.44 24.99 30.30
N GLU A 1194 -2.02 24.27 31.34
CA GLU A 1194 -2.10 22.81 31.40
C GLU A 1194 -2.25 22.33 32.86
N VAL A 1195 -2.87 21.18 33.08
CA VAL A 1195 -2.88 20.48 34.37
C VAL A 1195 -1.80 19.39 34.35
N ILE A 1196 -0.81 19.53 35.22
CA ILE A 1196 0.27 18.55 35.41
C ILE A 1196 -0.15 17.54 36.47
N PRO A 1197 -0.31 16.25 36.12
CA PRO A 1197 -0.66 15.20 37.08
C PRO A 1197 0.38 15.06 38.19
N ALA A 1198 -0.05 14.76 39.41
CA ALA A 1198 0.78 14.64 40.62
C ALA A 1198 2.06 13.80 40.41
N LYS A 1199 1.98 12.71 39.64
CA LYS A 1199 3.11 11.83 39.31
C LYS A 1199 4.26 12.51 38.57
N PHE A 1200 4.01 13.64 37.91
CA PHE A 1200 5.00 14.41 37.16
C PHE A 1200 5.38 15.74 37.82
N VAL A 1201 4.68 16.15 38.89
CA VAL A 1201 4.90 17.46 39.53
C VAL A 1201 6.34 17.62 40.04
N SER A 1202 6.98 16.54 40.50
CA SER A 1202 8.38 16.55 40.97
C SER A 1202 9.37 17.00 39.90
N GLU A 1203 9.06 16.78 38.63
CA GLU A 1203 9.93 17.17 37.51
C GLU A 1203 9.87 18.66 37.22
N PHE A 1204 8.81 19.32 37.69
CA PHE A 1204 8.58 20.75 37.56
C PHE A 1204 9.04 21.52 38.80
N GLU A 1205 9.72 20.91 39.78
CA GLU A 1205 10.22 21.58 41.00
C GLU A 1205 10.98 22.88 40.70
N GLY A 1206 11.71 22.92 39.58
CA GLY A 1206 12.43 24.10 39.11
C GLY A 1206 11.56 25.31 38.80
N VAL A 1207 10.27 25.12 38.48
CA VAL A 1207 9.28 26.17 38.17
C VAL A 1207 8.05 26.16 39.08
N LEU A 1208 7.97 25.21 40.01
CA LEU A 1208 6.82 25.01 40.89
C LEU A 1208 6.78 26.08 42.00
N ASN A 1209 5.58 26.59 42.27
CA ASN A 1209 5.23 27.46 43.39
C ASN A 1209 6.19 28.66 43.55
N LYS A 1210 6.44 29.38 42.45
CA LYS A 1210 7.33 30.55 42.49
C LYS A 1210 6.72 31.70 43.30
N PRO A 1211 7.53 32.64 43.79
CA PRO A 1211 7.01 33.83 44.44
C PRO A 1211 6.08 34.60 43.49
N LYS A 1212 5.01 35.22 44.02
CA LYS A 1212 4.06 36.00 43.20
C LYS A 1212 4.73 37.13 42.38
N THR A 1213 5.94 37.54 42.73
CA THR A 1213 6.73 38.54 41.99
C THR A 1213 7.36 38.02 40.68
N SER A 1214 7.16 36.76 40.29
CA SER A 1214 7.75 36.15 39.09
C SER A 1214 6.72 35.38 38.24
N LEU A 1215 6.82 35.50 36.92
CA LEU A 1215 6.08 34.67 35.95
C LEU A 1215 6.74 33.32 35.67
N GLY A 1216 7.87 33.03 36.32
CA GLY A 1216 8.63 31.81 36.12
C GLY A 1216 9.90 32.04 35.31
N TYR A 1217 10.31 31.04 34.54
CA TYR A 1217 11.59 31.03 33.81
C TYR A 1217 11.39 30.87 32.30
N PRO A 1218 12.27 31.46 31.47
CA PRO A 1218 12.26 31.28 30.02
C PRO A 1218 12.83 29.92 29.63
N ASP A 1219 12.51 29.47 28.41
CA ASP A 1219 12.99 28.24 27.77
C ASP A 1219 14.48 27.93 28.05
N ASN A 1220 15.35 28.89 27.79
CA ASN A 1220 16.81 28.76 27.92
C ASN A 1220 17.31 28.71 29.37
N ALA A 1221 16.43 28.91 30.37
CA ALA A 1221 16.74 28.74 31.79
C ALA A 1221 16.09 27.49 32.41
N LEU A 1222 15.36 26.70 31.61
CA LEU A 1222 14.69 25.48 32.05
C LEU A 1222 15.52 24.25 31.69
N ASN A 1223 15.39 23.19 32.48
CA ASN A 1223 16.00 21.91 32.15
C ASN A 1223 15.39 21.39 30.83
N SER A 1224 16.23 21.00 29.86
CA SER A 1224 15.81 20.43 28.58
C SER A 1224 14.87 19.22 28.75
N GLY A 1225 14.97 18.48 29.85
CA GLY A 1225 14.05 17.41 30.21
C GLY A 1225 12.60 17.87 30.42
N ILE A 1226 12.37 19.09 30.95
CA ILE A 1226 11.03 19.65 31.14
C ILE A 1226 10.43 20.06 29.79
N ILE A 1227 11.23 20.72 28.93
CA ILE A 1227 10.79 21.18 27.60
C ILE A 1227 10.47 19.98 26.70
N ASN A 1228 11.36 18.98 26.65
CA ASN A 1228 11.13 17.78 25.86
C ASN A 1228 9.85 17.06 26.28
N ARG A 1229 9.57 17.00 27.59
CA ARG A 1229 8.35 16.37 28.10
C ARG A 1229 7.09 17.15 27.74
N LEU A 1230 7.13 18.47 27.78
CA LEU A 1230 6.03 19.30 27.31
C LEU A 1230 5.79 19.11 25.81
N HIS A 1231 6.85 19.02 25.01
CA HIS A 1231 6.77 18.76 23.57
C HIS A 1231 6.19 17.38 23.26
N GLU A 1232 6.54 16.35 24.03
CA GLU A 1232 5.94 15.00 23.95
C GLU A 1232 4.43 15.03 24.22
N TRP A 1233 3.97 15.92 25.12
CA TRP A 1233 2.55 16.15 25.40
C TRP A 1233 1.88 17.13 24.43
N GLY A 1234 2.60 17.59 23.40
CA GLY A 1234 2.07 18.51 22.38
C GLY A 1234 1.95 19.96 22.87
N ILE A 1235 2.66 20.35 23.93
CA ILE A 1235 2.75 21.72 24.44
C ILE A 1235 4.02 22.34 23.88
N ARG A 1236 3.89 23.32 22.98
CA ARG A 1236 4.98 23.95 22.20
C ARG A 1236 5.01 25.47 22.33
N GLU A 1237 4.24 26.01 23.28
CA GLU A 1237 4.07 27.43 23.50
C GLU A 1237 5.23 28.08 24.25
N ILE A 1238 6.18 27.30 24.80
CA ILE A 1238 7.41 27.78 25.43
C ILE A 1238 8.61 27.70 24.50
#